data_AF-A0A813DCJ8-F1
#
_entry.id   AF-A0A813DCJ8-F1
#
_cell.length_a   1.000
_cell.length_b   1.000
_cell.length_c   1.000
_cell.angle_alpha   90.00
_cell.angle_beta   90.00
_cell.angle_gamma   90.00
#
_symmetry.space_group_name_H-M   'P 1'
#
loop_
_entity.id
_entity.type
_entity.pdbx_description
1 polymer ?
#
loop_
_entity_poly.entity_id
_entity_poly.type
_entity_poly.pdbx_seq_one_letter_code
_entity_poly.pdbx_strand_id
1 'polypeptide(L)'
;MAPKEARATTKSLRRHKEEDPWGQADVALERTLIKVRRGERFVSLFNSGPSPKGVGDAGALQLAQALRERRHQPDAEGLVSLQLRGNEAATDISNMADFAMPEVSVFVEGWGPPPNGKLDTPLGICDFVDHLDKFPVTRIGRICDFTASGQRFQAERGKGKGKDGKGKGKGNFQQVLQPGKDEEGFVTVDNRAIPGKSAGRGKSGGKSKGKGKGLQVNYQEGILGQKQKPFFQANQPQGKGGKGGKKGGAMRRGQPSYKEWSVQTRPEWTLMRELMLTSLSKLQIDSKAVKHEDVMWCGKLHTYSKSFDRLTTKAEKPMRRFEDLNFFNVTASDDPLLPELLQADPEVSVIATDHVLACLVAATRSVYSWDIIVSKVSNKLIFDKRDGGALDFLSVNETAQDPPNADDKDSMNGPLKLGQEASCINQNFSQMVLDPEEEAVDMEHPNPFEDEDEGSVASGAYRYRKITLPGNSKGATDFEQNPVSLIVRTEVNCKMPGATDSYMSVKALNEYDPKPNYNWRLHLESQRGACLATELKNNAFKLGRWTAQALLAGCDTMKVGYVSRQHPKDPWSHAVLGTQTYATDGFAEQIGLTRNNMYAVIRNVVDLVMSWEDGKYLLLKDPTKSMLRIHEIPWDTFAEEDDDEDDGEAEDDQELDEDGNAVPQRPA
;
A
#
# COMPACT_ATOMS: atom_id res chain seq x y z
N MET A 1 -68.25 -55.97 36.28
CA MET A 1 -68.85 -54.69 36.66
C MET A 1 -68.01 -54.10 37.77
N ALA A 2 -67.62 -52.83 37.68
CA ALA A 2 -67.11 -52.05 38.82
C ALA A 2 -68.22 -51.94 39.90
N PRO A 3 -68.04 -51.29 41.06
CA PRO A 3 -66.85 -50.68 41.70
C PRO A 3 -66.84 -50.88 43.27
N LYS A 4 -65.98 -50.09 43.94
CA LYS A 4 -66.14 -49.44 45.27
C LYS A 4 -65.73 -50.13 46.60
N GLU A 5 -64.87 -49.37 47.30
CA GLU A 5 -64.77 -49.09 48.76
C GLU A 5 -64.31 -50.22 49.71
N ALA A 6 -63.54 -50.03 50.79
CA ALA A 6 -62.76 -48.93 51.38
C ALA A 6 -61.87 -49.54 52.51
N ARG A 7 -60.71 -48.96 52.87
CA ARG A 7 -60.21 -48.95 54.27
C ARG A 7 -58.99 -48.04 54.48
N ALA A 8 -58.87 -47.56 55.72
CA ALA A 8 -58.14 -46.40 56.21
C ALA A 8 -56.63 -46.61 56.53
N THR A 9 -55.83 -45.53 56.55
CA THR A 9 -54.95 -45.10 57.68
C THR A 9 -54.16 -43.79 57.42
N THR A 10 -54.25 -42.87 58.39
CA THR A 10 -53.30 -41.85 58.95
C THR A 10 -52.20 -41.11 58.13
N LYS A 11 -52.33 -39.76 58.18
CA LYS A 11 -51.35 -38.61 58.26
C LYS A 11 -49.91 -38.75 57.72
N SER A 12 -49.53 -37.84 56.81
CA SER A 12 -48.14 -37.44 56.52
C SER A 12 -48.08 -36.02 55.92
N LEU A 13 -47.22 -35.15 56.50
CA LEU A 13 -46.92 -33.79 56.06
C LEU A 13 -45.78 -33.81 55.02
N ARG A 14 -45.93 -33.02 53.96
CA ARG A 14 -45.01 -32.88 52.81
C ARG A 14 -43.65 -32.28 53.20
N ARG A 15 -42.56 -32.95 52.81
CA ARG A 15 -41.22 -32.37 52.57
C ARG A 15 -40.82 -32.69 51.13
N HIS A 16 -40.47 -31.65 50.36
CA HIS A 16 -39.88 -31.76 49.03
C HIS A 16 -38.49 -32.41 49.14
N LYS A 17 -38.20 -33.32 48.21
CA LYS A 17 -36.91 -34.01 48.06
C LYS A 17 -36.30 -33.51 46.75
N GLU A 18 -35.10 -32.95 46.83
CA GLU A 18 -34.25 -32.55 45.71
C GLU A 18 -33.86 -33.79 44.88
N GLU A 19 -33.89 -33.66 43.55
CA GLU A 19 -33.33 -34.64 42.62
C GLU A 19 -31.86 -34.27 42.32
N ASP A 20 -30.96 -35.24 42.52
CA ASP A 20 -29.53 -35.14 42.23
C ASP A 20 -29.25 -34.97 40.72
N PRO A 21 -28.55 -33.92 40.25
CA PRO A 21 -28.18 -33.76 38.85
C PRO A 21 -27.01 -34.66 38.39
N TRP A 22 -26.38 -35.40 39.31
CA TRP A 22 -25.07 -36.04 39.09
C TRP A 22 -25.15 -37.49 38.59
N GLY A 23 -26.33 -38.11 38.57
CA GLY A 23 -26.50 -39.49 38.06
C GLY A 23 -26.35 -39.65 36.54
N GLN A 24 -26.42 -38.56 35.76
CA GLN A 24 -26.24 -38.62 34.30
C GLN A 24 -24.77 -38.55 33.85
N ALA A 25 -23.87 -38.02 34.68
CA ALA A 25 -22.45 -37.87 34.36
C ALA A 25 -21.69 -39.21 34.43
N ASP A 26 -22.01 -40.06 35.41
CA ASP A 26 -21.37 -41.38 35.57
C ASP A 26 -21.72 -42.35 34.44
N VAL A 27 -22.95 -42.29 33.92
CA VAL A 27 -23.40 -43.10 32.76
C VAL A 27 -22.73 -42.64 31.46
N ALA A 28 -22.40 -41.35 31.35
CA ALA A 28 -21.65 -40.81 30.21
C ALA A 28 -20.18 -41.25 30.25
N LEU A 29 -19.56 -41.31 31.43
CA LEU A 29 -18.17 -41.75 31.60
C LEU A 29 -17.98 -43.23 31.23
N GLU A 30 -18.88 -44.11 31.68
CA GLU A 30 -18.84 -45.54 31.32
C GLU A 30 -19.04 -45.78 29.82
N ARG A 31 -19.98 -45.07 29.17
CA ARG A 31 -20.18 -45.16 27.72
C ARG A 31 -18.96 -44.71 26.92
N THR A 32 -18.23 -43.72 27.44
CA THR A 32 -17.02 -43.19 26.79
C THR A 32 -15.86 -44.18 26.95
N LEU A 33 -15.70 -44.80 28.12
CA LEU A 33 -14.72 -45.85 28.38
C LEU A 33 -14.95 -47.12 27.54
N ILE A 34 -16.21 -47.50 27.29
CA ILE A 34 -16.55 -48.65 26.43
C ILE A 34 -16.18 -48.39 24.95
N LYS A 35 -16.35 -47.15 24.46
CA LYS A 35 -15.98 -46.74 23.09
C LYS A 35 -14.47 -46.70 22.88
N VAL A 36 -13.72 -46.22 23.88
CA VAL A 36 -12.25 -46.24 23.88
C VAL A 36 -11.71 -47.67 23.85
N ARG A 37 -12.33 -48.61 24.59
CA ARG A 37 -11.96 -50.05 24.55
C ARG A 37 -12.24 -50.72 23.20
N ARG A 38 -13.10 -50.15 22.35
CA ARG A 38 -13.43 -50.66 21.01
C ARG A 38 -12.59 -50.06 19.88
N GLY A 39 -11.66 -49.15 20.18
CA GLY A 39 -10.74 -48.58 19.20
C GLY A 39 -11.37 -47.55 18.25
N GLU A 40 -12.52 -46.98 18.59
CA GLU A 40 -13.17 -45.93 17.80
C GLU A 40 -12.47 -44.57 18.09
N ARG A 41 -11.93 -43.90 17.05
CA ARG A 41 -11.30 -42.57 17.17
C ARG A 41 -12.35 -41.48 17.42
N PHE A 42 -12.09 -40.56 18.35
CA PHE A 42 -12.86 -39.31 18.48
C PHE A 42 -12.01 -38.07 18.17
N VAL A 43 -12.56 -37.21 17.30
CA VAL A 43 -12.14 -35.83 17.06
C VAL A 43 -12.72 -34.96 18.18
N SER A 44 -11.90 -34.18 18.88
CA SER A 44 -12.36 -33.31 19.97
C SER A 44 -13.04 -32.05 19.44
N LEU A 45 -14.20 -31.75 20.00
CA LEU A 45 -14.88 -30.46 19.94
C LEU A 45 -14.36 -29.61 21.11
N PHE A 46 -13.21 -28.94 20.97
CA PHE A 46 -12.91 -27.68 21.67
C PHE A 46 -11.74 -26.99 20.97
N ASN A 47 -11.96 -25.73 20.61
CA ASN A 47 -11.16 -24.92 19.71
C ASN A 47 -10.38 -23.87 20.51
N SER A 48 -9.04 -23.95 20.54
CA SER A 48 -8.14 -22.81 20.83
C SER A 48 -6.71 -23.15 20.37
N GLY A 49 -6.12 -22.29 19.53
CA GLY A 49 -4.82 -22.47 18.88
C GLY A 49 -3.58 -22.23 19.77
N PRO A 50 -2.45 -21.74 19.21
CA PRO A 50 -1.35 -22.56 18.72
C PRO A 50 -0.05 -22.40 19.55
N SER A 51 0.68 -23.49 19.81
CA SER A 51 2.09 -23.46 20.21
C SER A 51 2.79 -24.79 19.88
N PRO A 52 4.04 -24.78 19.39
CA PRO A 52 4.71 -25.94 18.81
C PRO A 52 5.48 -26.70 19.89
N LYS A 53 4.87 -27.74 20.45
CA LYS A 53 5.54 -28.87 21.13
C LYS A 53 4.45 -29.89 21.43
N GLY A 54 4.29 -30.88 20.54
CA GLY A 54 3.37 -31.98 20.74
C GLY A 54 3.76 -32.77 21.99
N VAL A 55 2.92 -32.71 23.02
CA VAL A 55 2.96 -33.67 24.12
C VAL A 55 2.21 -34.90 23.62
N GLY A 56 2.97 -35.85 23.05
CA GLY A 56 2.44 -37.13 22.57
C GLY A 56 1.80 -37.94 23.70
N ASP A 57 1.01 -38.94 23.30
CA ASP A 57 0.15 -39.82 24.10
C ASP A 57 0.78 -40.47 25.35
N ALA A 58 2.09 -40.32 25.59
CA ALA A 58 2.79 -40.75 26.78
C ALA A 58 2.40 -39.97 28.07
N GLY A 59 2.05 -38.68 27.95
CA GLY A 59 1.67 -37.86 29.10
C GLY A 59 0.30 -38.24 29.69
N ALA A 60 -0.65 -38.62 28.83
CA ALA A 60 -1.98 -39.08 29.24
C ALA A 60 -1.94 -40.46 29.93
N LEU A 61 -1.03 -41.34 29.49
CA LEU A 61 -0.80 -42.65 30.11
C LEU A 61 -0.16 -42.55 31.50
N GLN A 62 0.79 -41.63 31.70
CA GLN A 62 1.40 -41.39 33.02
C GLN A 62 0.40 -40.79 34.03
N LEU A 63 -0.51 -39.91 33.59
CA LEU A 63 -1.57 -39.34 34.42
C LEU A 63 -2.59 -40.41 34.86
N ALA A 64 -2.96 -41.32 33.94
CA ALA A 64 -3.86 -42.44 34.23
C ALA A 64 -3.24 -43.49 35.18
N GLN A 65 -1.91 -43.65 35.15
CA GLN A 65 -1.19 -44.54 36.05
C GLN A 65 -1.01 -43.92 37.44
N ALA A 66 -0.77 -42.60 37.53
CA ALA A 66 -0.69 -41.86 38.79
C ALA A 66 -2.03 -41.81 39.56
N LEU A 67 -3.16 -41.77 38.86
CA LEU A 67 -4.50 -41.82 39.46
C LEU A 67 -4.92 -43.22 39.95
N ARG A 68 -4.15 -44.27 39.61
CA ARG A 68 -4.47 -45.67 39.95
C ARG A 68 -3.88 -46.11 41.30
N GLU A 69 -2.89 -45.40 41.82
CA GLU A 69 -2.16 -45.80 43.03
C GLU A 69 -2.23 -44.74 44.14
N ARG A 70 -3.10 -45.03 45.13
CA ARG A 70 -3.13 -44.57 46.54
C ARG A 70 -4.26 -43.63 46.97
N ARG A 71 -5.05 -44.20 47.90
CA ARG A 71 -6.01 -43.61 48.83
C ARG A 71 -5.28 -42.71 49.84
N HIS A 72 -5.74 -41.48 50.08
CA HIS A 72 -5.66 -40.82 51.39
C HIS A 72 -6.87 -39.87 51.58
N GLN A 73 -7.41 -39.86 52.81
CA GLN A 73 -8.65 -39.20 53.22
C GLN A 73 -8.52 -37.66 53.29
N PRO A 74 -9.64 -36.93 53.19
CA PRO A 74 -9.66 -35.46 53.17
C PRO A 74 -9.50 -34.85 54.58
N ASP A 75 -8.67 -33.81 54.69
CA ASP A 75 -8.69 -32.88 55.83
C ASP A 75 -9.76 -31.79 55.61
N ALA A 76 -10.23 -31.21 56.73
CA ALA A 76 -11.53 -30.55 56.90
C ALA A 76 -11.82 -29.26 56.11
N GLU A 77 -10.98 -28.87 55.15
CA GLU A 77 -11.24 -27.74 54.23
C GLU A 77 -11.11 -28.11 52.74
N GLY A 78 -11.11 -29.39 52.38
CA GLY A 78 -11.32 -29.82 50.99
C GLY A 78 -10.21 -29.48 50.00
N LEU A 79 -8.98 -29.25 50.46
CA LEU A 79 -7.79 -29.07 49.61
C LEU A 79 -6.96 -30.37 49.58
N VAL A 80 -6.71 -30.90 48.37
CA VAL A 80 -5.72 -31.96 48.13
C VAL A 80 -4.42 -31.31 47.67
N SER A 81 -3.39 -31.32 48.52
CA SER A 81 -2.05 -30.86 48.16
C SER A 81 -1.29 -31.95 47.38
N LEU A 82 -0.99 -31.71 46.10
CA LEU A 82 -0.10 -32.56 45.30
C LEU A 82 1.35 -32.12 45.50
N GLN A 83 2.11 -32.87 46.30
CA GLN A 83 3.55 -32.68 46.46
C GLN A 83 4.29 -33.59 45.46
N LEU A 84 4.73 -33.02 44.34
CA LEU A 84 5.56 -33.74 43.36
C LEU A 84 6.97 -33.93 43.94
N ARG A 85 7.35 -35.17 44.26
CA ARG A 85 8.76 -35.52 44.52
C ARG A 85 9.52 -35.48 43.19
N GLY A 86 10.32 -34.43 42.99
CA GLY A 86 11.39 -34.44 42.01
C GLY A 86 12.52 -35.36 42.48
N ASN A 87 13.04 -36.21 41.59
CA ASN A 87 14.25 -36.97 41.83
C ASN A 87 15.45 -36.04 41.93
N GLU A 88 16.34 -36.36 42.86
CA GLU A 88 17.57 -35.66 43.22
C GLU A 88 18.52 -35.50 42.01
N ALA A 89 18.75 -34.26 41.61
CA ALA A 89 20.01 -33.83 41.01
C ALA A 89 20.33 -32.46 41.61
N ALA A 90 21.28 -32.44 42.54
CA ALA A 90 21.75 -31.23 43.21
C ALA A 90 22.36 -30.26 42.18
N THR A 91 21.72 -29.11 41.99
CA THR A 91 22.35 -27.89 41.47
C THR A 91 21.59 -26.66 42.01
N ASP A 92 22.35 -25.74 42.59
CA ASP A 92 22.01 -24.45 43.21
C ASP A 92 20.57 -23.90 43.08
N ILE A 93 19.85 -23.86 44.20
CA ILE A 93 18.52 -23.22 44.34
C ILE A 93 18.64 -21.75 44.80
N SER A 94 19.67 -21.03 44.38
CA SER A 94 19.87 -19.60 44.72
C SER A 94 19.46 -18.63 43.61
N ASN A 95 18.86 -19.12 42.51
CA ASN A 95 18.45 -18.29 41.37
C ASN A 95 17.11 -18.74 40.73
N MET A 96 16.13 -19.16 41.53
CA MET A 96 14.74 -19.24 41.04
C MET A 96 14.07 -17.89 41.32
N ALA A 97 13.66 -17.20 40.26
CA ALA A 97 12.93 -15.94 40.36
C ALA A 97 11.65 -16.16 41.18
N ASP A 98 11.52 -15.43 42.28
CA ASP A 98 10.37 -15.50 43.17
C ASP A 98 9.15 -14.89 42.46
N PHE A 99 8.12 -15.69 42.21
CA PHE A 99 6.89 -15.24 41.56
C PHE A 99 5.78 -15.13 42.60
N ALA A 100 5.60 -13.93 43.15
CA ALA A 100 4.49 -13.62 44.03
C ALA A 100 3.17 -13.66 43.24
N MET A 101 2.20 -14.43 43.73
CA MET A 101 0.90 -14.56 43.05
C MET A 101 0.17 -13.20 43.09
N PRO A 102 -0.29 -12.66 41.95
CA PRO A 102 -0.97 -11.36 41.93
C PRO A 102 -2.32 -11.45 42.64
N GLU A 103 -2.63 -10.45 43.47
CA GLU A 103 -3.95 -10.36 44.12
C GLU A 103 -5.03 -10.06 43.07
N VAL A 104 -5.96 -11.00 42.91
CA VAL A 104 -7.11 -10.86 42.00
C VAL A 104 -8.34 -10.49 42.80
N SER A 105 -8.99 -9.38 42.46
CA SER A 105 -10.27 -9.00 43.06
C SER A 105 -11.38 -9.94 42.58
N VAL A 106 -12.02 -10.65 43.50
CA VAL A 106 -13.13 -11.56 43.18
C VAL A 106 -14.46 -10.81 43.27
N PHE A 107 -15.19 -10.70 42.16
CA PHE A 107 -16.56 -10.17 42.13
C PHE A 107 -17.53 -11.31 41.80
N VAL A 108 -18.31 -11.73 42.80
CA VAL A 108 -19.15 -12.94 42.73
C VAL A 108 -20.43 -12.73 41.91
N GLU A 109 -20.95 -11.50 41.86
CA GLU A 109 -22.23 -11.17 41.20
C GLU A 109 -22.11 -10.76 39.73
N GLY A 110 -20.90 -10.72 39.18
CA GLY A 110 -20.72 -10.37 37.77
C GLY A 110 -19.27 -10.44 37.31
N TRP A 111 -19.09 -10.26 35.99
CA TRP A 111 -17.77 -10.21 35.38
C TRP A 111 -17.39 -8.74 35.18
N GLY A 112 -16.79 -8.11 36.21
CA GLY A 112 -16.39 -6.70 36.18
C GLY A 112 -15.91 -6.16 37.54
N PRO A 113 -15.42 -4.91 37.61
CA PRO A 113 -15.02 -4.31 38.88
C PRO A 113 -16.24 -4.13 39.80
N PRO A 114 -16.12 -4.43 41.10
CA PRO A 114 -17.23 -4.36 42.03
C PRO A 114 -17.78 -2.92 42.11
N PRO A 115 -19.11 -2.71 42.10
CA PRO A 115 -19.72 -1.39 41.92
C PRO A 115 -19.38 -0.32 42.96
N ASN A 116 -18.69 -0.65 44.05
CA ASN A 116 -18.25 0.29 45.10
C ASN A 116 -16.95 -0.16 45.80
N GLY A 117 -16.09 -0.95 45.13
CA GLY A 117 -14.88 -1.47 45.74
C GLY A 117 -13.81 -0.39 45.95
N LYS A 118 -13.58 0.01 47.19
CA LYS A 118 -12.24 0.46 47.62
C LYS A 118 -11.29 -0.69 47.27
N LEU A 119 -10.39 -0.48 46.32
CA LEU A 119 -9.30 -1.41 46.09
C LEU A 119 -8.38 -1.34 47.31
N ASP A 120 -8.30 -2.42 48.08
CA ASP A 120 -7.37 -2.53 49.22
C ASP A 120 -5.90 -2.67 48.76
N THR A 121 -5.66 -2.79 47.45
CA THR A 121 -4.35 -2.59 46.84
C THR A 121 -4.28 -1.21 46.17
N PRO A 122 -3.26 -0.38 46.48
CA PRO A 122 -3.03 0.85 45.75
C PRO A 122 -2.48 0.49 44.37
N LEU A 123 -3.35 0.12 43.43
CA LEU A 123 -3.07 0.36 42.02
C LEU A 123 -2.85 1.86 41.94
N GLY A 124 -1.59 2.31 41.87
CA GLY A 124 -1.12 3.71 42.02
C GLY A 124 -1.70 4.70 41.01
N ILE A 125 -3.02 4.80 41.01
CA ILE A 125 -3.91 5.39 39.99
C ILE A 125 -5.13 6.02 40.69
N CYS A 126 -5.38 5.73 41.98
CA CYS A 126 -6.49 6.36 42.72
C CYS A 126 -6.32 7.88 42.95
N ASP A 127 -5.13 8.45 42.72
CA ASP A 127 -4.90 9.91 42.70
C ASP A 127 -4.76 10.49 41.28
N PHE A 128 -5.02 9.71 40.22
CA PHE A 128 -4.82 10.18 38.85
C PHE A 128 -6.03 10.89 38.25
N VAL A 129 -7.23 10.68 38.82
CA VAL A 129 -8.49 11.20 38.25
C VAL A 129 -8.76 12.66 38.63
N ASP A 130 -8.13 13.21 39.67
CA ASP A 130 -8.08 14.67 39.90
C ASP A 130 -7.08 15.39 38.97
N HIS A 131 -6.36 14.65 38.10
CA HIS A 131 -5.31 15.19 37.23
C HIS A 131 -5.40 14.76 35.74
N LEU A 132 -6.49 14.15 35.30
CA LEU A 132 -6.63 13.69 33.90
C LEU A 132 -7.06 14.77 32.89
N ASP A 133 -7.48 15.95 33.35
CA ASP A 133 -7.60 17.14 32.49
C ASP A 133 -6.23 17.69 32.05
N LYS A 134 -5.13 17.21 32.66
CA LYS A 134 -3.76 17.70 32.38
C LYS A 134 -3.05 17.00 31.22
N PHE A 135 -3.57 15.93 30.63
CA PHE A 135 -2.85 15.26 29.53
C PHE A 135 -3.71 14.76 28.35
N PRO A 136 -4.24 15.66 27.51
CA PRO A 136 -4.19 15.48 26.07
C PRO A 136 -2.90 16.13 25.55
N VAL A 137 -1.85 15.33 25.35
CA VAL A 137 -0.58 15.80 24.77
C VAL A 137 -0.78 16.14 23.30
N THR A 138 -1.26 17.35 23.01
CA THR A 138 -1.25 17.94 21.66
C THR A 138 -0.85 19.42 21.72
N ARG A 139 0.25 19.76 21.02
CA ARG A 139 0.86 21.10 20.82
C ARG A 139 1.00 21.99 22.06
N ILE A 140 2.12 21.84 22.76
CA ILE A 140 2.55 22.65 23.92
C ILE A 140 3.19 23.98 23.44
N GLY A 141 2.48 24.72 22.58
CA GLY A 141 2.95 26.00 22.07
C GLY A 141 1.78 26.92 21.77
N ARG A 142 1.49 27.86 22.68
CA ARG A 142 0.57 28.98 22.46
C ARG A 142 1.33 30.27 22.72
N ILE A 143 1.45 31.11 21.69
CA ILE A 143 1.98 32.46 21.82
C ILE A 143 0.84 33.35 22.30
N CYS A 144 1.06 34.08 23.39
CA CYS A 144 0.16 35.14 23.83
C CYS A 144 0.73 36.46 23.29
N ASP A 145 0.02 37.08 22.35
CA ASP A 145 0.41 38.33 21.72
C ASP A 145 -0.64 39.40 22.05
N PHE A 146 -0.20 40.46 22.72
CA PHE A 146 -1.05 41.56 23.20
C PHE A 146 -1.15 42.69 22.17
N THR A 147 -0.44 42.61 21.04
CA THR A 147 -0.48 43.62 19.97
C THR A 147 -1.79 43.57 19.18
N ALA A 148 -2.12 44.68 18.50
CA ALA A 148 -3.31 44.77 17.67
C ALA A 148 -3.33 43.73 16.51
N SER A 149 -2.16 43.29 16.04
CA SER A 149 -2.00 42.20 15.09
C SER A 149 -2.34 40.83 15.69
N GLY A 150 -1.90 40.56 16.92
CA GLY A 150 -2.20 39.32 17.65
C GLY A 150 -3.69 39.17 17.96
N GLN A 151 -4.36 40.27 18.35
CA GLN A 151 -5.81 40.30 18.60
C GLN A 151 -6.63 40.03 17.33
N ARG A 152 -6.21 40.56 16.17
CA ARG A 152 -6.85 40.28 14.87
C ARG A 152 -6.70 38.81 14.44
N PHE A 153 -5.51 38.24 14.64
CA PHE A 153 -5.23 36.84 14.32
C PHE A 153 -6.06 35.85 15.15
N GLN A 154 -6.31 36.14 16.44
CA GLN A 154 -7.23 35.33 17.26
C GLN A 154 -8.68 35.45 16.82
N ALA A 155 -9.15 36.64 16.44
CA ALA A 155 -10.51 36.87 15.98
C ALA A 155 -10.85 36.16 14.66
N GLU A 156 -9.87 36.03 13.75
CA GLU A 156 -10.03 35.25 12.51
C GLU A 156 -10.06 33.75 12.76
N ARG A 157 -9.29 33.24 13.72
CA ARG A 157 -9.29 31.82 14.10
C ARG A 157 -10.59 31.39 14.78
N GLY A 158 -11.25 32.30 15.50
CA GLY A 158 -12.56 32.07 16.12
C GLY A 158 -13.72 31.91 15.11
N LYS A 159 -13.56 32.43 13.88
CA LYS A 159 -14.60 32.36 12.83
C LYS A 159 -14.54 31.08 11.98
N GLY A 160 -13.50 30.25 12.13
CA GLY A 160 -13.32 28.99 11.38
C GLY A 160 -13.98 27.75 12.00
N LYS A 161 -14.55 27.84 13.21
CA LYS A 161 -15.29 26.71 13.82
C LYS A 161 -16.77 26.80 13.46
N GLY A 162 -17.12 26.14 12.35
CA GLY A 162 -18.48 25.77 12.01
C GLY A 162 -19.16 24.97 13.12
N LYS A 163 -20.49 25.02 13.13
CA LYS A 163 -21.42 24.76 14.23
C LYS A 163 -21.56 23.30 14.69
N ASP A 164 -20.64 22.39 14.34
CA ASP A 164 -20.78 20.94 14.60
C ASP A 164 -19.63 20.31 15.39
N GLY A 165 -18.78 21.12 16.03
CA GLY A 165 -17.84 20.64 17.04
C GLY A 165 -18.51 20.41 18.39
N LYS A 166 -19.35 19.38 18.54
CA LYS A 166 -19.80 18.88 19.85
C LYS A 166 -18.64 18.21 20.60
N GLY A 167 -17.69 19.01 21.07
CA GLY A 167 -16.85 18.66 22.22
C GLY A 167 -17.64 18.95 23.49
N LYS A 168 -18.27 17.93 24.08
CA LYS A 168 -18.92 18.02 25.39
C LYS A 168 -17.85 18.32 26.45
N GLY A 169 -17.83 19.55 26.93
CA GLY A 169 -16.96 20.01 28.01
C GLY A 169 -17.38 21.41 28.45
N LYS A 170 -18.66 21.57 28.84
CA LYS A 170 -19.12 22.76 29.56
C LYS A 170 -18.73 22.59 31.04
N GLY A 171 -17.49 22.92 31.37
CA GLY A 171 -17.07 23.17 32.74
C GLY A 171 -16.95 24.68 32.93
N ASN A 172 -17.77 25.25 33.82
CA ASN A 172 -17.65 26.64 34.25
C ASN A 172 -16.26 26.84 34.88
N PHE A 173 -15.33 27.47 34.16
CA PHE A 173 -14.11 27.97 34.80
C PHE A 173 -14.45 29.28 35.51
N GLN A 174 -14.64 29.14 36.82
CA GLN A 174 -14.68 30.21 37.79
C GLN A 174 -13.27 30.81 37.89
N GLN A 175 -13.20 32.15 37.94
CA GLN A 175 -11.99 32.98 38.09
C GLN A 175 -11.03 33.03 36.88
N VAL A 176 -11.45 33.72 35.82
CA VAL A 176 -10.52 34.66 35.17
C VAL A 176 -10.38 35.83 36.13
N LEU A 177 -9.19 35.98 36.75
CA LEU A 177 -8.75 37.25 37.33
C LEU A 177 -8.78 38.25 36.18
N GLN A 178 -9.84 39.07 36.10
CA GLN A 178 -9.81 40.27 35.27
C GLN A 178 -8.80 41.20 35.93
N PRO A 179 -7.65 41.54 35.31
CA PRO A 179 -6.87 42.67 35.77
C PRO A 179 -7.80 43.87 35.76
N GLY A 180 -7.90 44.55 36.90
CA GLY A 180 -8.70 45.75 37.04
C GLY A 180 -8.38 46.73 35.91
N LYS A 181 -9.40 47.47 35.49
CA LYS A 181 -9.31 48.57 34.52
C LYS A 181 -8.28 49.61 34.99
N ASP A 182 -6.98 49.42 34.79
CA ASP A 182 -5.98 50.42 35.16
C ASP A 182 -4.64 50.20 34.41
N GLU A 183 -4.60 50.28 33.08
CA GLU A 183 -3.31 50.51 32.35
C GLU A 183 -3.43 51.38 31.07
N GLU A 184 -4.48 52.22 30.92
CA GLU A 184 -4.45 53.32 29.93
C GLU A 184 -3.83 54.62 30.50
N GLY A 185 -3.25 54.56 31.71
CA GLY A 185 -2.80 55.73 32.47
C GLY A 185 -1.29 55.93 32.63
N PHE A 186 -0.43 55.08 32.05
CA PHE A 186 1.02 55.29 32.10
C PHE A 186 1.52 55.92 30.80
N VAL A 187 1.74 57.24 30.85
CA VAL A 187 2.46 57.99 29.81
C VAL A 187 3.93 58.03 30.21
N THR A 188 4.83 57.50 29.37
CA THR A 188 6.26 57.74 29.52
C THR A 188 6.52 59.22 29.30
N VAL A 189 7.12 59.91 30.27
CA VAL A 189 7.42 61.34 30.19
C VAL A 189 8.44 61.57 29.09
N ASP A 190 7.99 61.98 27.91
CA ASP A 190 8.86 62.37 26.80
C ASP A 190 8.37 63.69 26.18
N ASN A 191 9.22 64.72 26.22
CA ASN A 191 8.92 66.12 25.88
C ASN A 191 8.88 66.36 24.36
N ARG A 192 8.02 65.66 23.61
CA ARG A 192 7.80 65.93 22.19
C ARG A 192 6.32 65.91 21.83
N ALA A 193 5.86 67.01 21.23
CA ALA A 193 4.47 67.22 20.83
C ALA A 193 4.06 66.23 19.73
N ILE A 194 2.96 65.49 19.97
CA ILE A 194 2.32 64.60 19.00
C ILE A 194 1.21 65.38 18.27
N PRO A 195 1.18 65.44 16.92
CA PRO A 195 0.04 65.96 16.19
C PRO A 195 -1.14 64.98 16.25
N GLY A 196 -2.29 65.48 16.72
CA GLY A 196 -3.51 64.70 16.95
C GLY A 196 -4.19 64.18 15.69
N LYS A 197 -4.99 63.12 15.90
CA LYS A 197 -5.96 62.58 14.93
C LYS A 197 -6.99 63.65 14.54
N SER A 198 -7.34 63.76 13.26
CA SER A 198 -8.64 64.32 12.87
C SER A 198 -9.31 63.49 11.77
N ALA A 199 -10.59 63.21 12.01
CA ALA A 199 -11.54 62.69 11.07
C ALA A 199 -11.96 63.79 10.07
N GLY A 200 -12.27 63.46 8.81
CA GLY A 200 -12.77 64.49 7.91
C GLY A 200 -12.97 64.06 6.46
N ARG A 201 -14.22 63.79 6.12
CA ARG A 201 -14.80 63.55 4.80
C ARG A 201 -14.91 64.89 4.04
N GLY A 202 -14.51 64.99 2.75
CA GLY A 202 -14.82 66.21 1.97
C GLY A 202 -14.18 66.37 0.58
N LYS A 203 -14.94 66.01 -0.44
CA LYS A 203 -15.06 66.51 -1.84
C LYS A 203 -14.11 67.62 -2.38
N SER A 204 -13.72 67.42 -3.66
CA SER A 204 -13.57 68.40 -4.75
C SER A 204 -12.40 69.39 -4.64
N GLY A 205 -11.54 69.68 -5.61
CA GLY A 205 -11.49 69.45 -7.06
C GLY A 205 -10.61 70.57 -7.62
N GLY A 206 -9.65 70.29 -8.50
CA GLY A 206 -8.78 71.36 -9.01
C GLY A 206 -7.53 70.93 -9.77
N LYS A 207 -7.73 70.64 -11.06
CA LYS A 207 -6.83 70.90 -12.20
C LYS A 207 -5.32 71.07 -11.92
N SER A 208 -4.53 70.10 -12.36
CA SER A 208 -3.38 70.42 -13.22
C SER A 208 -3.23 69.37 -14.31
N LYS A 209 -2.85 69.85 -15.48
CA LYS A 209 -3.06 69.29 -16.81
C LYS A 209 -1.66 69.07 -17.39
N GLY A 210 -1.37 67.87 -17.89
CA GLY A 210 -0.26 67.72 -18.84
C GLY A 210 0.38 66.35 -18.93
N LYS A 211 -0.01 65.61 -20.00
CA LYS A 211 0.78 64.64 -20.79
C LYS A 211 1.37 63.43 -20.02
N GLY A 212 1.13 62.17 -20.39
CA GLY A 212 0.53 61.58 -21.58
C GLY A 212 0.24 60.09 -21.31
N LYS A 213 -0.59 59.53 -22.18
CA LYS A 213 -1.16 58.19 -22.15
C LYS A 213 -0.10 57.07 -22.13
N GLY A 214 -0.42 55.98 -21.43
CA GLY A 214 0.20 54.67 -21.61
C GLY A 214 -0.47 53.62 -20.73
N LEU A 215 -1.35 52.82 -21.33
CA LEU A 215 -2.02 51.68 -20.71
C LEU A 215 -1.03 50.52 -20.51
N GLN A 216 -1.32 49.67 -19.51
CA GLN A 216 -0.73 48.35 -19.30
C GLN A 216 -0.63 47.53 -20.60
N VAL A 217 0.50 46.86 -20.83
CA VAL A 217 0.56 45.57 -21.52
C VAL A 217 1.66 44.71 -20.91
N ASN A 218 1.29 43.46 -20.62
CA ASN A 218 2.13 42.34 -20.23
C ASN A 218 3.32 42.15 -21.18
N TYR A 219 4.50 41.92 -20.62
CA TYR A 219 5.65 41.41 -21.35
C TYR A 219 5.69 39.90 -21.13
N GLN A 220 5.09 39.16 -22.06
CA GLN A 220 5.32 37.73 -22.23
C GLN A 220 5.36 37.46 -23.74
N GLU A 221 6.37 36.67 -24.13
CA GLU A 221 6.63 36.02 -25.42
C GLU A 221 7.54 36.71 -26.45
N GLY A 222 8.60 35.96 -26.78
CA GLY A 222 9.55 36.19 -27.85
C GLY A 222 10.66 35.13 -27.85
N ILE A 223 10.33 33.90 -28.26
CA ILE A 223 11.18 32.98 -29.05
C ILE A 223 10.24 31.92 -29.67
N LEU A 224 10.09 31.98 -31.00
CA LEU A 224 9.41 31.09 -31.96
C LEU A 224 7.93 30.70 -31.68
N GLY A 225 6.91 31.00 -32.49
CA GLY A 225 6.87 31.57 -33.83
C GLY A 225 5.80 30.90 -34.72
N GLN A 226 4.50 31.01 -34.42
CA GLN A 226 3.45 31.00 -35.46
C GLN A 226 2.13 31.59 -34.97
N LYS A 227 1.52 32.42 -35.83
CA LYS A 227 0.40 33.31 -35.56
C LYS A 227 -0.92 32.70 -36.03
N GLN A 228 -1.96 32.75 -35.21
CA GLN A 228 -3.35 32.84 -35.70
C GLN A 228 -4.01 34.14 -35.23
N LYS A 229 -4.64 34.84 -36.17
CA LYS A 229 -5.35 36.12 -35.99
C LYS A 229 -6.79 35.87 -35.50
N PRO A 230 -7.34 36.65 -34.55
CA PRO A 230 -8.77 36.70 -34.28
C PRO A 230 -9.46 37.86 -35.04
N PHE A 231 -10.59 37.55 -35.69
CA PHE A 231 -11.47 38.49 -36.37
C PHE A 231 -12.52 39.10 -35.42
N PHE A 232 -13.01 40.27 -35.80
CA PHE A 232 -13.73 41.26 -35.00
C PHE A 232 -15.17 40.92 -34.58
N GLN A 233 -15.51 41.56 -33.46
CA GLN A 233 -16.78 41.83 -32.80
C GLN A 233 -17.84 42.54 -33.67
N ALA A 234 -19.14 42.20 -33.49
CA ALA A 234 -20.26 43.15 -33.33
C ALA A 234 -21.63 42.44 -33.27
N ASN A 235 -22.36 42.53 -32.14
CA ASN A 235 -23.56 43.38 -31.96
C ASN A 235 -24.40 42.91 -30.76
N GLN A 236 -24.65 43.84 -29.83
CA GLN A 236 -25.77 43.83 -28.88
C GLN A 236 -27.04 44.38 -29.59
N PRO A 237 -28.27 44.49 -29.01
CA PRO A 237 -28.65 44.39 -27.57
C PRO A 237 -29.99 43.67 -27.29
N GLN A 238 -30.18 43.08 -26.10
CA GLN A 238 -31.54 42.89 -25.57
C GLN A 238 -31.59 42.76 -24.04
N GLY A 239 -32.55 43.47 -23.44
CA GLY A 239 -33.30 42.96 -22.28
C GLY A 239 -32.89 43.45 -20.88
N LYS A 240 -33.53 44.54 -20.45
CA LYS A 240 -33.71 44.93 -19.05
C LYS A 240 -34.51 43.87 -18.26
N GLY A 241 -34.14 43.64 -17.00
CA GLY A 241 -34.94 42.95 -15.97
C GLY A 241 -34.26 41.65 -15.52
N GLY A 242 -34.08 41.30 -14.26
CA GLY A 242 -34.45 41.85 -12.97
C GLY A 242 -33.73 41.02 -11.90
N LYS A 243 -33.73 41.50 -10.66
CA LYS A 243 -33.15 40.90 -9.44
C LYS A 243 -33.09 39.36 -9.43
N GLY A 244 -31.91 38.80 -9.11
CA GLY A 244 -31.81 37.41 -8.67
C GLY A 244 -30.39 36.93 -8.38
N GLY A 245 -30.06 36.78 -7.09
CA GLY A 245 -29.12 35.78 -6.60
C GLY A 245 -27.63 35.95 -6.92
N LYS A 246 -26.88 36.56 -6.00
CA LYS A 246 -25.44 36.25 -5.80
C LYS A 246 -25.30 34.73 -5.60
N LYS A 247 -24.99 33.98 -6.65
CA LYS A 247 -24.40 32.65 -6.50
C LYS A 247 -22.92 32.86 -6.18
N GLY A 248 -22.58 32.58 -4.92
CA GLY A 248 -21.20 32.44 -4.50
C GLY A 248 -20.51 31.41 -5.39
N GLY A 249 -19.33 31.78 -5.88
CA GLY A 249 -18.38 30.84 -6.45
C GLY A 249 -18.02 29.82 -5.37
N ALA A 250 -18.77 28.73 -5.32
CA ALA A 250 -18.27 27.49 -4.77
C ALA A 250 -17.11 27.10 -5.67
N MET A 251 -15.92 27.53 -5.28
CA MET A 251 -14.67 26.88 -5.67
C MET A 251 -14.84 25.45 -5.17
N ARG A 252 -15.36 24.59 -6.07
CA ARG A 252 -15.34 23.16 -5.87
C ARG A 252 -13.86 22.86 -5.63
N ARG A 253 -13.51 22.56 -4.37
CA ARG A 253 -12.41 21.66 -4.09
C ARG A 253 -12.76 20.37 -4.84
N GLY A 254 -12.41 20.33 -6.12
CA GLY A 254 -12.41 19.11 -6.90
C GLY A 254 -11.48 18.18 -6.14
N GLN A 255 -12.04 17.11 -5.60
CA GLN A 255 -11.25 15.91 -5.37
C GLN A 255 -10.49 15.64 -6.68
N PRO A 256 -9.18 15.37 -6.65
CA PRO A 256 -8.43 15.23 -7.88
C PRO A 256 -9.06 14.14 -8.77
N SER A 257 -9.11 14.40 -10.07
CA SER A 257 -9.80 13.55 -11.05
C SER A 257 -8.98 12.30 -11.37
N TYR A 258 -8.90 11.33 -10.45
CA TYR A 258 -8.34 9.99 -10.73
C TYR A 258 -9.35 9.10 -11.46
N LYS A 259 -10.07 9.67 -12.43
CA LYS A 259 -11.26 9.04 -13.04
C LYS A 259 -11.02 8.50 -14.44
N GLU A 260 -9.83 8.66 -14.97
CA GLU A 260 -9.50 8.15 -16.29
C GLU A 260 -9.38 6.63 -16.24
N TRP A 261 -10.17 5.98 -17.08
CA TRP A 261 -10.10 4.53 -17.31
C TRP A 261 -8.85 4.23 -18.13
N SER A 262 -8.15 3.13 -17.84
CA SER A 262 -7.04 2.69 -18.68
C SER A 262 -7.51 2.23 -20.05
N VAL A 263 -8.72 1.68 -20.13
CA VAL A 263 -9.45 1.42 -21.38
C VAL A 263 -10.91 1.81 -21.25
N GLN A 264 -11.48 2.43 -22.28
CA GLN A 264 -12.91 2.70 -22.35
C GLN A 264 -13.69 1.41 -22.56
N THR A 265 -14.61 1.10 -21.65
CA THR A 265 -15.48 -0.07 -21.77
C THR A 265 -16.42 0.06 -22.95
N ARG A 266 -16.45 -0.94 -23.83
CA ARG A 266 -17.35 -0.97 -24.99
C ARG A 266 -18.64 -1.77 -24.69
N PRO A 267 -19.78 -1.44 -25.32
CA PRO A 267 -21.07 -2.12 -25.07
C PRO A 267 -21.10 -3.62 -25.40
N GLU A 268 -20.26 -4.06 -26.32
CA GLU A 268 -20.13 -5.46 -26.75
C GLU A 268 -19.41 -6.35 -25.74
N TRP A 269 -18.74 -5.77 -24.74
CA TRP A 269 -18.02 -6.54 -23.72
C TRP A 269 -18.96 -7.10 -22.67
N THR A 270 -18.82 -8.40 -22.39
CA THR A 270 -19.66 -9.09 -21.40
C THR A 270 -18.99 -9.05 -20.03
N LEU A 271 -19.65 -8.48 -19.02
CA LEU A 271 -19.14 -8.48 -17.65
C LEU A 271 -19.29 -9.88 -17.03
N MET A 272 -18.16 -10.55 -16.81
CA MET A 272 -18.11 -11.90 -16.23
C MET A 272 -18.13 -11.86 -14.70
N ARG A 273 -17.31 -10.99 -14.10
CA ARG A 273 -17.15 -10.93 -12.64
C ARG A 273 -16.75 -9.54 -12.16
N GLU A 274 -17.28 -9.16 -11.01
CA GLU A 274 -16.76 -8.05 -10.21
C GLU A 274 -16.12 -8.58 -8.93
N LEU A 275 -14.89 -8.16 -8.65
CA LEU A 275 -14.13 -8.52 -7.47
C LEU A 275 -13.78 -7.26 -6.68
N MET A 276 -14.15 -7.21 -5.40
CA MET A 276 -13.70 -6.14 -4.51
C MET A 276 -12.23 -6.36 -4.18
N LEU A 277 -11.37 -5.36 -4.37
CA LEU A 277 -9.93 -5.52 -4.10
C LEU A 277 -9.65 -5.90 -2.63
N THR A 278 -10.53 -5.50 -1.70
CA THR A 278 -10.44 -5.88 -0.28
C THR A 278 -10.67 -7.36 0.00
N SER A 279 -11.23 -8.15 -0.93
CA SER A 279 -11.30 -9.60 -0.77
C SER A 279 -9.95 -10.27 -1.04
N LEU A 280 -9.14 -9.71 -1.96
CA LEU A 280 -7.83 -10.25 -2.33
C LEU A 280 -6.85 -10.24 -1.14
N SER A 281 -6.93 -9.24 -0.25
CA SER A 281 -6.05 -9.14 0.92
C SER A 281 -6.28 -10.23 1.96
N LYS A 282 -7.42 -10.93 1.92
CA LYS A 282 -7.79 -11.98 2.86
C LYS A 282 -7.39 -13.38 2.38
N LEU A 283 -7.03 -13.51 1.10
CA LEU A 283 -6.62 -14.77 0.52
C LEU A 283 -5.30 -15.23 1.13
N GLN A 284 -5.18 -16.52 1.40
CA GLN A 284 -4.00 -17.13 1.98
C GLN A 284 -3.82 -18.53 1.38
N ILE A 285 -2.57 -18.87 1.08
CA ILE A 285 -2.13 -20.21 0.70
C ILE A 285 -0.88 -20.54 1.50
N ASP A 286 -0.56 -21.82 1.68
CA ASP A 286 0.70 -22.19 2.32
C ASP A 286 1.86 -21.99 1.34
N SER A 287 2.59 -20.88 1.48
CA SER A 287 3.75 -20.58 0.63
C SER A 287 4.86 -21.61 0.74
N LYS A 288 4.94 -22.40 1.82
CA LYS A 288 5.95 -23.47 1.96
C LYS A 288 5.68 -24.66 1.04
N ALA A 289 4.43 -24.83 0.61
CA ALA A 289 4.03 -25.86 -0.34
C ALA A 289 4.21 -25.42 -1.80
N VAL A 290 4.54 -24.15 -2.05
CA VAL A 290 4.86 -23.65 -3.39
C VAL A 290 6.27 -24.12 -3.76
N LYS A 291 6.40 -24.71 -4.94
CA LYS A 291 7.69 -25.15 -5.48
C LYS A 291 8.19 -24.15 -6.52
N HIS A 292 9.50 -23.91 -6.50
CA HIS A 292 10.20 -23.03 -7.42
C HIS A 292 11.27 -23.83 -8.13
N GLU A 293 11.23 -23.84 -9.45
CA GLU A 293 12.20 -24.50 -10.32
C GLU A 293 12.64 -23.49 -11.37
N ASP A 294 13.95 -23.33 -11.55
CA ASP A 294 14.48 -22.50 -12.62
C ASP A 294 14.51 -23.33 -13.89
N VAL A 295 13.94 -22.77 -14.96
CA VAL A 295 13.86 -23.43 -16.27
C VAL A 295 15.03 -23.02 -17.14
N MET A 296 15.33 -21.71 -17.16
CA MET A 296 16.41 -21.16 -17.98
C MET A 296 16.82 -19.76 -17.50
N TRP A 297 18.07 -19.41 -17.76
CA TRP A 297 18.65 -18.10 -17.54
C TRP A 297 19.19 -17.48 -18.83
N CYS A 298 18.80 -16.24 -19.09
CA CYS A 298 19.19 -15.48 -20.28
C CYS A 298 19.83 -14.14 -19.91
N GLY A 299 20.76 -13.66 -20.74
CA GLY A 299 21.32 -12.31 -20.64
C GLY A 299 22.67 -12.24 -19.92
N LYS A 300 23.00 -11.07 -19.36
CA LYS A 300 24.33 -10.79 -18.77
C LYS A 300 24.20 -9.97 -17.50
N LEU A 301 24.83 -10.44 -16.41
CA LEU A 301 24.78 -9.77 -15.12
C LEU A 301 26.13 -9.19 -14.72
N HIS A 302 26.17 -7.88 -14.51
CA HIS A 302 27.27 -7.23 -13.82
C HIS A 302 27.11 -7.30 -12.29
N THR A 303 28.19 -7.05 -11.58
CA THR A 303 28.21 -6.92 -10.13
C THR A 303 27.82 -5.50 -9.71
N TYR A 304 27.10 -5.38 -8.59
CA TYR A 304 26.79 -4.09 -7.98
C TYR A 304 28.04 -3.42 -7.37
N SER A 305 28.26 -2.14 -7.66
CA SER A 305 29.36 -1.36 -7.10
C SER A 305 29.07 -0.86 -5.68
N LYS A 306 29.86 -1.32 -4.70
CA LYS A 306 29.78 -0.86 -3.29
C LYS A 306 30.07 0.63 -3.10
N SER A 307 30.61 1.31 -4.13
CA SER A 307 30.86 2.76 -4.08
C SER A 307 29.57 3.57 -3.85
N PHE A 308 28.44 3.08 -4.36
CA PHE A 308 27.12 3.72 -4.22
C PHE A 308 26.51 3.62 -2.82
N ASP A 309 27.06 2.76 -1.95
CA ASP A 309 26.62 2.63 -0.55
C ASP A 309 27.14 3.79 0.32
N ARG A 310 28.19 4.47 -0.15
CA ARG A 310 28.84 5.57 0.56
C ARG A 310 28.28 6.93 0.15
N LEU A 311 27.34 6.98 -0.80
CA LEU A 311 26.71 8.22 -1.22
C LEU A 311 25.93 8.87 -0.08
N THR A 312 26.04 10.18 0.01
CA THR A 312 25.37 11.01 1.02
C THR A 312 24.75 12.21 0.35
N THR A 313 23.81 12.88 1.03
CA THR A 313 23.13 14.06 0.47
C THR A 313 24.09 15.23 0.19
N LYS A 314 25.25 15.26 0.86
CA LYS A 314 26.30 16.26 0.65
C LYS A 314 27.28 15.90 -0.47
N ALA A 315 27.40 14.61 -0.77
CA ALA A 315 28.22 14.07 -1.85
C ALA A 315 27.31 13.29 -2.82
N GLU A 316 26.29 13.99 -3.34
CA GLU A 316 25.38 13.44 -4.34
C GLU A 316 26.11 13.21 -5.66
N LYS A 317 25.70 12.18 -6.40
CA LYS A 317 26.28 11.86 -7.72
C LYS A 317 25.27 12.25 -8.81
N PRO A 318 25.63 13.12 -9.77
CA PRO A 318 24.77 13.42 -10.91
C PRO A 318 24.40 12.13 -11.66
N MET A 319 23.14 12.00 -12.04
CA MET A 319 22.67 10.83 -12.80
C MET A 319 23.25 10.86 -14.21
N ARG A 320 23.85 9.74 -14.63
CA ARG A 320 24.31 9.53 -16.01
C ARG A 320 23.16 8.95 -16.84
N ARG A 321 23.08 9.36 -18.11
CA ARG A 321 22.18 8.75 -19.09
C ARG A 321 22.90 7.66 -19.89
N PHE A 322 22.18 6.61 -20.20
CA PHE A 322 22.65 5.48 -21.01
C PHE A 322 21.75 5.36 -22.24
N GLU A 323 21.89 6.31 -23.16
CA GLU A 323 21.11 6.40 -24.41
C GLU A 323 21.61 5.39 -25.46
N ASP A 324 22.81 4.85 -25.25
CA ASP A 324 23.47 3.82 -26.05
C ASP A 324 23.06 2.38 -25.69
N LEU A 325 22.24 2.22 -24.64
CA LEU A 325 21.80 0.91 -24.15
C LEU A 325 20.34 0.65 -24.46
N ASN A 326 20.06 -0.53 -25.02
CA ASN A 326 18.71 -0.99 -25.31
C ASN A 326 18.07 -1.63 -24.06
N PHE A 327 16.85 -1.18 -23.74
CA PHE A 327 16.03 -1.70 -22.64
C PHE A 327 14.74 -2.30 -23.20
N PHE A 328 14.50 -3.57 -22.91
CA PHE A 328 13.35 -4.29 -23.45
C PHE A 328 12.20 -4.38 -22.44
N ASN A 329 10.98 -4.13 -22.90
CA ASN A 329 9.73 -4.22 -22.12
C ASN A 329 8.70 -5.13 -22.82
N VAL A 330 9.18 -6.27 -23.31
CA VAL A 330 8.42 -7.22 -24.14
C VAL A 330 7.26 -7.85 -23.35
N THR A 331 6.13 -8.05 -24.00
CA THR A 331 4.93 -8.68 -23.43
C THR A 331 5.15 -10.19 -23.20
N ALA A 332 4.14 -10.90 -22.67
CA ALA A 332 4.22 -12.36 -22.53
C ALA A 332 4.01 -13.09 -23.86
N SER A 333 3.21 -12.50 -24.77
CA SER A 333 2.90 -13.08 -26.08
C SER A 333 4.01 -12.85 -27.10
N ASP A 334 4.69 -11.70 -27.04
CA ASP A 334 5.80 -11.35 -27.94
C ASP A 334 7.14 -11.95 -27.50
N ASP A 335 7.16 -12.59 -26.33
CA ASP A 335 8.32 -13.34 -25.88
C ASP A 335 8.49 -14.62 -26.71
N PRO A 336 9.65 -14.87 -27.34
CA PRO A 336 9.84 -16.05 -28.18
C PRO A 336 9.88 -17.36 -27.37
N LEU A 337 10.26 -17.30 -26.09
CA LEU A 337 10.50 -18.47 -25.24
C LEU A 337 9.27 -18.88 -24.44
N LEU A 338 8.46 -17.94 -23.93
CA LEU A 338 7.29 -18.28 -23.09
C LEU A 338 6.27 -19.19 -23.80
N PRO A 339 5.85 -18.92 -25.05
CA PRO A 339 4.93 -19.79 -25.78
C PRO A 339 5.53 -21.17 -26.06
N GLU A 340 6.82 -21.25 -26.40
CA GLU A 340 7.52 -22.52 -26.60
C GLU A 340 7.54 -23.36 -25.32
N LEU A 341 7.87 -22.74 -24.19
CA LEU A 341 7.87 -23.39 -22.87
C LEU A 341 6.47 -23.85 -22.46
N LEU A 342 5.43 -23.07 -22.79
CA LEU A 342 4.05 -23.45 -22.56
C LEU A 342 3.64 -24.67 -23.38
N GLN A 343 4.13 -24.81 -24.61
CA GLN A 343 3.83 -25.95 -25.48
C GLN A 343 4.65 -27.19 -25.12
N ALA A 344 5.90 -27.01 -24.69
CA ALA A 344 6.83 -28.08 -24.38
C ALA A 344 6.42 -28.90 -23.14
N ASP A 345 5.88 -28.25 -22.10
CA ASP A 345 5.47 -28.90 -20.87
C ASP A 345 3.93 -28.98 -20.75
N PRO A 346 3.33 -30.18 -20.83
CA PRO A 346 1.88 -30.34 -20.68
C PRO A 346 1.38 -30.05 -19.26
N GLU A 347 2.25 -30.09 -18.23
CA GLU A 347 1.87 -29.74 -16.85
C GLU A 347 1.70 -28.23 -16.66
N VAL A 348 2.35 -27.42 -17.51
CA VAL A 348 2.27 -25.96 -17.43
C VAL A 348 0.97 -25.49 -18.04
N SER A 349 0.19 -24.81 -17.20
CA SER A 349 -1.13 -24.29 -17.56
C SER A 349 -1.13 -22.78 -17.77
N VAL A 350 -0.12 -22.06 -17.27
CA VAL A 350 -0.12 -20.59 -17.27
C VAL A 350 1.26 -20.04 -17.63
N ILE A 351 1.31 -19.00 -18.46
CA ILE A 351 2.49 -18.16 -18.66
C ILE A 351 2.19 -16.70 -18.34
N ALA A 352 3.21 -16.00 -17.84
CA ALA A 352 3.12 -14.57 -17.52
C ALA A 352 4.51 -13.93 -17.43
N THR A 353 4.56 -12.60 -17.47
CA THR A 353 5.71 -11.83 -17.00
C THR A 353 5.54 -11.44 -15.52
N ASP A 354 6.65 -11.18 -14.83
CA ASP A 354 6.63 -10.68 -13.46
C ASP A 354 5.93 -9.32 -13.33
N HIS A 355 5.97 -8.47 -14.34
CA HIS A 355 5.26 -7.20 -14.43
C HIS A 355 3.75 -7.36 -14.24
N VAL A 356 3.15 -8.33 -14.93
CA VAL A 356 1.71 -8.62 -14.89
C VAL A 356 1.33 -9.25 -13.56
N LEU A 357 2.08 -10.24 -13.09
CA LEU A 357 1.80 -10.91 -11.80
C LEU A 357 1.99 -9.96 -10.61
N ALA A 358 3.04 -9.13 -10.63
CA ALA A 358 3.29 -8.13 -9.60
C ALA A 358 2.15 -7.10 -9.52
N CYS A 359 1.54 -6.74 -10.65
CA CYS A 359 0.36 -5.88 -10.68
C CYS A 359 -0.81 -6.54 -9.95
N LEU A 360 -1.13 -7.81 -10.25
CA LEU A 360 -2.21 -8.55 -9.59
C LEU A 360 -1.99 -8.66 -8.07
N VAL A 361 -0.76 -8.98 -7.67
CA VAL A 361 -0.37 -9.12 -6.25
C VAL A 361 -0.52 -7.79 -5.51
N ALA A 362 -0.05 -6.69 -6.12
CA ALA A 362 -0.12 -5.35 -5.53
C ALA A 362 -1.48 -4.66 -5.74
N ALA A 363 -2.43 -5.28 -6.43
CA ALA A 363 -3.69 -4.68 -6.89
C ALA A 363 -4.46 -3.95 -5.78
N THR A 364 -4.44 -4.50 -4.55
CA THR A 364 -5.13 -3.92 -3.38
C THR A 364 -4.67 -2.52 -2.98
N ARG A 365 -3.50 -2.10 -3.47
CA ARG A 365 -2.86 -0.82 -3.20
C ARG A 365 -3.04 0.18 -4.36
N SER A 366 -3.57 -0.26 -5.50
CA SER A 366 -3.72 0.56 -6.69
C SER A 366 -4.86 1.58 -6.56
N VAL A 367 -4.62 2.78 -7.09
CA VAL A 367 -5.56 3.90 -7.17
C VAL A 367 -5.80 4.28 -8.63
N TYR A 368 -4.79 4.23 -9.50
CA TYR A 368 -4.97 4.45 -10.93
C TYR A 368 -5.54 3.22 -11.60
N SER A 369 -6.31 3.42 -12.67
CA SER A 369 -6.85 2.33 -13.49
C SER A 369 -5.72 1.66 -14.27
N TRP A 370 -5.80 0.35 -14.39
CA TRP A 370 -4.89 -0.49 -15.17
C TRP A 370 -5.68 -1.68 -15.71
N ASP A 371 -5.15 -2.30 -16.75
CA ASP A 371 -5.75 -3.44 -17.41
C ASP A 371 -4.72 -4.54 -17.69
N ILE A 372 -5.19 -5.79 -17.66
CA ILE A 372 -4.43 -7.01 -17.96
C ILE A 372 -5.30 -7.85 -18.89
N ILE A 373 -4.71 -8.33 -19.98
CA ILE A 373 -5.35 -9.22 -20.95
C ILE A 373 -5.05 -10.66 -20.51
N VAL A 374 -6.07 -11.52 -20.54
CA VAL A 374 -5.90 -12.95 -20.27
C VAL A 374 -6.51 -13.74 -21.42
N SER A 375 -5.65 -14.40 -22.18
CA SER A 375 -6.07 -15.26 -23.29
C SER A 375 -6.13 -16.70 -22.81
N LYS A 376 -7.31 -17.32 -22.90
CA LYS A 376 -7.53 -18.73 -22.57
C LYS A 376 -7.71 -19.54 -23.85
N VAL A 377 -6.81 -20.48 -24.10
CA VAL A 377 -6.86 -21.39 -25.26
C VAL A 377 -6.51 -22.80 -24.81
N SER A 378 -7.40 -23.77 -25.06
CA SER A 378 -7.17 -25.18 -24.75
C SER A 378 -6.75 -25.42 -23.29
N ASN A 379 -7.45 -24.78 -22.34
CA ASN A 379 -7.12 -24.85 -20.91
C ASN A 379 -5.70 -24.35 -20.54
N LYS A 380 -5.08 -23.52 -21.39
CA LYS A 380 -3.86 -22.78 -21.08
C LYS A 380 -4.18 -21.29 -21.01
N LEU A 381 -3.53 -20.59 -20.09
CA LEU A 381 -3.73 -19.17 -19.83
C LEU A 381 -2.46 -18.38 -20.15
N ILE A 382 -2.61 -17.31 -20.89
CA ILE A 382 -1.55 -16.33 -21.16
C ILE A 382 -1.98 -15.04 -20.46
N PHE A 383 -1.25 -14.64 -19.43
CA PHE A 383 -1.46 -13.39 -18.72
C PHE A 383 -0.56 -12.32 -19.30
N ASP A 384 -1.17 -11.31 -19.90
CA ASP A 384 -0.47 -10.31 -20.67
C ASP A 384 -0.89 -8.88 -20.34
N LYS A 385 -0.09 -7.91 -20.79
CA LYS A 385 -0.38 -6.48 -20.77
C LYS A 385 -0.44 -5.95 -22.20
N ARG A 386 -1.07 -4.79 -22.39
CA ARG A 386 -0.94 -4.03 -23.65
C ARG A 386 0.41 -3.33 -23.69
N ASP A 387 1.03 -3.29 -24.85
CA ASP A 387 2.23 -2.47 -25.04
C ASP A 387 1.86 -0.98 -25.01
N GLY A 388 2.77 -0.14 -24.51
CA GLY A 388 2.51 1.28 -24.26
C GLY A 388 1.41 1.55 -23.21
N GLY A 389 0.91 0.51 -22.53
CA GLY A 389 -0.19 0.59 -21.57
C GLY A 389 0.19 1.24 -20.24
N ALA A 390 -0.78 1.38 -19.35
CA ALA A 390 -0.59 2.00 -18.03
C ALA A 390 0.42 1.26 -17.12
N LEU A 391 0.73 -0.01 -17.40
CA LEU A 391 1.63 -0.83 -16.59
C LEU A 391 3.12 -0.65 -16.91
N ASP A 392 3.42 -0.02 -18.05
CA ASP A 392 4.77 0.17 -18.59
C ASP A 392 5.50 1.32 -17.92
N PHE A 393 4.73 2.29 -17.46
CA PHE A 393 5.24 3.44 -16.74
C PHE A 393 5.09 3.26 -15.23
N LEU A 394 6.08 3.75 -14.50
CA LEU A 394 6.07 3.70 -13.03
C LEU A 394 5.24 4.84 -12.47
N SER A 395 4.23 4.55 -11.64
CA SER A 395 3.43 5.60 -11.03
C SER A 395 4.24 6.43 -10.00
N VAL A 396 3.95 7.73 -9.90
CA VAL A 396 4.62 8.64 -8.98
C VAL A 396 3.60 9.29 -8.05
N ASN A 397 3.78 9.08 -6.74
CA ASN A 397 2.93 9.62 -5.69
C ASN A 397 1.44 9.25 -5.84
N GLU A 398 1.13 8.14 -6.52
CA GLU A 398 -0.23 7.66 -6.78
C GLU A 398 -1.10 7.56 -5.53
N THR A 399 -0.53 7.05 -4.42
CA THR A 399 -1.24 6.83 -3.16
C THR A 399 -1.01 7.95 -2.15
N ALA A 400 -0.42 9.07 -2.58
CA ALA A 400 -0.22 10.23 -1.73
C ALA A 400 -1.56 10.85 -1.31
N GLN A 401 -1.53 11.64 -0.23
CA GLN A 401 -2.71 12.41 0.18
C GLN A 401 -3.10 13.47 -0.87
N ASP A 402 -2.10 13.96 -1.60
CA ASP A 402 -2.23 14.95 -2.67
C ASP A 402 -1.41 14.45 -3.87
N PRO A 403 -1.96 13.49 -4.65
CA PRO A 403 -1.27 12.94 -5.82
C PRO A 403 -1.18 13.97 -6.95
N PRO A 404 -0.33 13.74 -7.97
CA PRO A 404 -0.20 14.63 -9.11
C PRO A 404 -1.53 14.94 -9.79
N ASN A 405 -1.69 16.16 -10.28
CA ASN A 405 -2.93 16.63 -10.88
C ASN A 405 -3.09 16.05 -12.29
N ALA A 406 -4.09 15.20 -12.50
CA ALA A 406 -4.39 14.60 -13.80
C ALA A 406 -5.06 15.59 -14.79
N ASP A 407 -5.66 16.67 -14.31
CA ASP A 407 -6.39 17.62 -15.17
C ASP A 407 -5.45 18.54 -15.99
N ASP A 408 -4.16 18.60 -15.62
CA ASP A 408 -3.17 19.46 -16.24
C ASP A 408 -2.19 18.61 -17.09
N LYS A 409 -2.67 18.18 -18.27
CA LYS A 409 -1.95 17.24 -19.15
C LYS A 409 -0.64 17.81 -19.71
N ASP A 410 -0.59 19.13 -19.90
CA ASP A 410 0.60 19.81 -20.43
C ASP A 410 1.66 20.03 -19.37
N SER A 411 1.30 19.98 -18.08
CA SER A 411 2.25 20.11 -16.98
C SER A 411 3.28 18.99 -16.99
N MET A 412 4.54 19.37 -16.84
CA MET A 412 5.66 18.45 -16.59
C MET A 412 5.46 17.57 -15.34
N ASN A 413 4.57 17.98 -14.44
CA ASN A 413 4.24 17.24 -13.22
C ASN A 413 2.91 16.49 -13.34
N GLY A 414 2.39 16.30 -14.56
CA GLY A 414 1.26 15.42 -14.82
C GLY A 414 1.64 13.94 -14.60
N PRO A 415 0.69 13.05 -14.24
CA PRO A 415 0.98 11.64 -13.94
C PRO A 415 1.76 10.90 -15.03
N LEU A 416 1.40 11.09 -16.30
CA LEU A 416 2.04 10.43 -17.43
C LEU A 416 3.51 10.85 -17.59
N LYS A 417 3.78 12.17 -17.63
CA LYS A 417 5.14 12.70 -17.78
C LYS A 417 6.03 12.34 -16.60
N LEU A 418 5.49 12.37 -15.38
CA LEU A 418 6.20 11.88 -14.19
C LEU A 418 6.48 10.38 -14.25
N GLY A 419 5.57 9.60 -14.84
CA GLY A 419 5.77 8.16 -15.02
C GLY A 419 6.87 7.83 -16.03
N GLN A 420 6.90 8.53 -17.16
CA GLN A 420 7.98 8.45 -18.14
C GLN A 420 9.34 8.83 -17.52
N GLU A 421 9.39 9.94 -16.79
CA GLU A 421 10.59 10.37 -16.07
C GLU A 421 11.03 9.31 -15.04
N ALA A 422 10.10 8.76 -14.26
CA ALA A 422 10.41 7.74 -13.25
C ALA A 422 10.93 6.43 -13.86
N SER A 423 10.38 6.00 -15.00
CA SER A 423 10.85 4.84 -15.74
C SER A 423 12.27 5.07 -16.28
N CYS A 424 12.53 6.23 -16.90
CA CYS A 424 13.86 6.61 -17.39
C CYS A 424 14.89 6.68 -16.24
N ILE A 425 14.51 7.23 -15.08
CA ILE A 425 15.35 7.23 -13.87
C ILE A 425 15.70 5.79 -13.44
N ASN A 426 14.75 4.86 -13.48
CA ASN A 426 14.99 3.47 -13.09
C ASN A 426 15.92 2.74 -14.06
N GLN A 427 15.73 2.94 -15.37
CA GLN A 427 16.61 2.40 -16.41
C GLN A 427 18.04 2.90 -16.20
N ASN A 428 18.23 4.22 -16.12
CA ASN A 428 19.54 4.83 -15.92
C ASN A 428 20.18 4.42 -14.58
N PHE A 429 19.40 4.38 -13.50
CA PHE A 429 19.92 3.98 -12.20
C PHE A 429 20.35 2.52 -12.17
N SER A 430 19.64 1.61 -12.85
CA SER A 430 19.98 0.19 -12.88
C SER A 430 21.38 -0.06 -13.48
N GLN A 431 21.76 0.73 -14.49
CA GLN A 431 23.07 0.65 -15.14
C GLN A 431 24.14 1.47 -14.41
N MET A 432 23.77 2.62 -13.86
CA MET A 432 24.70 3.52 -13.17
C MET A 432 25.39 2.88 -11.97
N VAL A 433 24.70 1.97 -11.26
CA VAL A 433 25.19 1.36 -10.01
C VAL A 433 26.09 0.14 -10.21
N LEU A 434 26.30 -0.29 -11.45
CA LEU A 434 27.13 -1.44 -11.78
C LEU A 434 28.61 -1.11 -11.59
N ASP A 435 29.41 -2.12 -11.28
CA ASP A 435 30.85 -1.98 -11.16
C ASP A 435 31.50 -2.02 -12.56
N PRO A 436 32.16 -0.95 -13.02
CA PRO A 436 32.80 -0.93 -14.34
C PRO A 436 34.13 -1.68 -14.36
N GLU A 437 34.71 -2.03 -13.20
CA GLU A 437 35.99 -2.75 -13.13
C GLU A 437 35.80 -4.27 -13.20
N GLU A 438 34.61 -4.77 -12.84
CA GLU A 438 34.28 -6.19 -12.94
C GLU A 438 33.57 -6.50 -14.26
N GLU A 439 34.01 -7.55 -14.94
CA GLU A 439 33.37 -8.01 -16.18
C GLU A 439 31.98 -8.60 -15.90
N ALA A 440 31.06 -8.40 -16.85
CA ALA A 440 29.76 -9.04 -16.84
C ALA A 440 29.92 -10.57 -16.86
N VAL A 441 29.05 -11.25 -16.13
CA VAL A 441 28.94 -12.71 -16.22
C VAL A 441 27.81 -13.05 -17.19
N ASP A 442 28.13 -13.77 -18.26
CA ASP A 442 27.14 -14.33 -19.17
C ASP A 442 26.29 -15.40 -18.48
N MET A 443 24.99 -15.40 -18.75
CA MET A 443 24.08 -16.44 -18.30
C MET A 443 24.12 -17.67 -19.24
N GLU A 444 23.30 -18.67 -18.97
CA GLU A 444 23.25 -19.92 -19.76
C GLU A 444 22.93 -19.67 -21.24
N HIS A 445 22.09 -18.67 -21.51
CA HIS A 445 21.66 -18.26 -22.84
C HIS A 445 21.87 -16.74 -23.05
N PRO A 446 22.02 -16.26 -24.30
CA PRO A 446 22.04 -14.84 -24.60
C PRO A 446 20.71 -14.16 -24.28
N ASN A 447 20.64 -12.84 -24.38
CA ASN A 447 19.36 -12.14 -24.25
C ASN A 447 18.45 -12.53 -25.44
N PRO A 448 17.24 -13.07 -25.22
CA PRO A 448 16.35 -13.51 -26.29
C PRO A 448 15.75 -12.37 -27.12
N PHE A 449 15.93 -11.12 -26.69
CA PHE A 449 15.41 -9.93 -27.37
C PHE A 449 16.52 -9.11 -28.03
N GLU A 450 17.77 -9.56 -27.95
CA GLU A 450 18.89 -8.89 -28.59
C GLU A 450 18.89 -9.20 -30.08
N ASP A 451 18.69 -8.17 -30.89
CA ASP A 451 18.91 -8.25 -32.34
C ASP A 451 20.39 -8.00 -32.64
N GLU A 452 21.01 -8.86 -33.45
CA GLU A 452 22.46 -8.82 -33.74
C GLU A 452 22.94 -7.49 -34.35
N ASP A 453 22.01 -6.70 -34.92
CA ASP A 453 22.26 -5.42 -35.58
C ASP A 453 21.95 -4.19 -34.69
N GLU A 454 21.35 -4.37 -33.51
CA GLU A 454 20.88 -3.26 -32.65
C GLU A 454 21.70 -3.06 -31.36
N GLY A 455 22.69 -2.16 -31.45
CA GLY A 455 23.26 -1.49 -30.28
C GLY A 455 23.85 -2.40 -29.20
N SER A 456 24.05 -1.86 -28.00
CA SER A 456 24.46 -2.65 -26.83
C SER A 456 23.29 -2.84 -25.89
N VAL A 457 23.12 -4.06 -25.38
CA VAL A 457 22.03 -4.38 -24.46
C VAL A 457 22.34 -3.93 -23.03
N ALA A 458 21.35 -3.35 -22.35
CA ALA A 458 21.48 -3.02 -20.94
C ALA A 458 21.75 -4.26 -20.08
N SER A 459 22.60 -4.15 -19.06
CA SER A 459 22.86 -5.29 -18.18
C SER A 459 21.60 -5.67 -17.40
N GLY A 460 21.32 -6.96 -17.44
CA GLY A 460 20.20 -7.62 -16.78
C GLY A 460 20.14 -9.07 -17.23
N ALA A 461 19.46 -9.89 -16.43
CA ALA A 461 19.15 -11.26 -16.81
C ALA A 461 17.66 -11.54 -16.70
N TYR A 462 17.16 -12.32 -17.64
CA TYR A 462 15.83 -12.90 -17.58
C TYR A 462 15.94 -14.32 -17.02
N ARG A 463 15.21 -14.56 -15.94
CA ARG A 463 15.12 -15.88 -15.29
C ARG A 463 13.71 -16.39 -15.49
N TYR A 464 13.58 -17.51 -16.19
CA TYR A 464 12.29 -18.17 -16.41
C TYR A 464 12.11 -19.22 -15.34
N ARG A 465 11.03 -19.11 -14.57
CA ARG A 465 10.80 -19.94 -13.38
C ARG A 465 9.48 -20.66 -13.48
N LYS A 466 9.51 -21.98 -13.31
CA LYS A 466 8.32 -22.80 -13.09
C LYS A 466 7.95 -22.69 -11.61
N ILE A 467 6.79 -22.10 -11.34
CA ILE A 467 6.21 -21.99 -10.00
C ILE A 467 5.02 -22.94 -9.95
N THR A 468 5.01 -23.86 -9.00
CA THR A 468 3.88 -24.78 -8.81
C THR A 468 3.12 -24.39 -7.56
N LEU A 469 1.88 -23.92 -7.76
CA LEU A 469 0.96 -23.51 -6.70
C LEU A 469 0.19 -24.74 -6.20
N PRO A 470 0.11 -24.97 -4.88
CA PRO A 470 -0.59 -26.12 -4.34
C PRO A 470 -2.09 -26.03 -4.60
N GLY A 471 -2.73 -27.18 -4.73
CA GLY A 471 -4.19 -27.29 -4.79
C GLY A 471 -4.86 -27.01 -3.45
N ASN A 472 -6.14 -26.66 -3.51
CA ASN A 472 -7.00 -26.49 -2.35
C ASN A 472 -7.92 -27.71 -2.23
N SER A 473 -7.69 -28.58 -1.24
CA SER A 473 -8.52 -29.77 -1.01
C SER A 473 -9.99 -29.48 -0.72
N LYS A 474 -10.34 -28.22 -0.39
CA LYS A 474 -11.73 -27.75 -0.22
C LYS A 474 -12.29 -27.05 -1.46
N GLY A 475 -11.57 -27.11 -2.58
CA GLY A 475 -11.97 -26.51 -3.85
C GLY A 475 -13.25 -27.13 -4.38
N ALA A 476 -14.09 -26.30 -4.99
CA ALA A 476 -15.37 -26.72 -5.55
C ALA A 476 -15.19 -27.51 -6.86
N THR A 477 -14.10 -27.26 -7.58
CA THR A 477 -13.79 -27.88 -8.87
C THR A 477 -12.58 -28.80 -8.77
N ASP A 478 -12.50 -29.79 -9.66
CA ASP A 478 -11.34 -30.69 -9.75
C ASP A 478 -10.04 -29.92 -10.02
N PHE A 479 -10.13 -28.81 -10.77
CA PHE A 479 -8.99 -27.93 -11.02
C PHE A 479 -8.49 -27.24 -9.74
N GLU A 480 -9.40 -26.68 -8.93
CA GLU A 480 -9.04 -26.05 -7.65
C GLU A 480 -8.38 -27.04 -6.68
N GLN A 481 -8.76 -28.31 -6.72
CA GLN A 481 -8.18 -29.35 -5.85
C GLN A 481 -6.76 -29.76 -6.25
N ASN A 482 -6.40 -29.56 -7.52
CA ASN A 482 -5.12 -29.96 -8.07
C ASN A 482 -4.08 -28.82 -8.04
N PRO A 483 -2.77 -29.16 -8.01
CA PRO A 483 -1.71 -28.17 -8.16
C PRO A 483 -1.74 -27.57 -9.56
N VAL A 484 -1.30 -26.31 -9.67
CA VAL A 484 -1.22 -25.59 -10.95
C VAL A 484 0.20 -25.08 -11.14
N SER A 485 0.79 -25.40 -12.28
CA SER A 485 2.12 -24.94 -12.66
C SER A 485 2.03 -23.77 -13.63
N LEU A 486 2.77 -22.71 -13.33
CA LEU A 486 2.93 -21.53 -14.15
C LEU A 486 4.41 -21.28 -14.46
N ILE A 487 4.72 -20.77 -15.65
CA ILE A 487 6.05 -20.27 -15.99
C ILE A 487 6.02 -18.76 -16.00
N VAL A 488 6.98 -18.15 -15.31
CA VAL A 488 7.08 -16.69 -15.19
C VAL A 488 8.45 -16.24 -15.68
N ARG A 489 8.48 -15.30 -16.63
CA ARG A 489 9.70 -14.54 -16.94
C ARG A 489 9.90 -13.47 -15.88
N THR A 490 11.04 -13.51 -15.20
CA THR A 490 11.40 -12.59 -14.13
C THR A 490 12.71 -11.88 -14.43
N GLU A 491 12.88 -10.66 -13.90
CA GLU A 491 14.08 -9.86 -14.15
C GLU A 491 15.01 -9.78 -12.93
N VAL A 492 16.30 -9.93 -13.19
CA VAL A 492 17.38 -9.73 -12.23
C VAL A 492 18.30 -8.62 -12.74
N ASN A 493 18.60 -7.63 -11.91
CA ASN A 493 19.38 -6.47 -12.37
C ASN A 493 20.89 -6.69 -12.24
N CYS A 494 21.36 -7.22 -11.10
CA CYS A 494 22.79 -7.39 -10.87
C CYS A 494 23.10 -8.46 -9.80
N LYS A 495 24.36 -8.89 -9.75
CA LYS A 495 24.87 -9.78 -8.70
C LYS A 495 25.31 -9.02 -7.47
N MET A 496 25.21 -9.66 -6.31
CA MET A 496 25.71 -9.10 -5.05
C MET A 496 27.24 -9.24 -4.96
N PRO A 497 27.96 -8.14 -4.66
CA PRO A 497 29.42 -8.15 -4.60
C PRO A 497 29.98 -8.99 -3.45
N GLY A 498 30.74 -10.03 -3.80
CA GLY A 498 31.41 -10.93 -2.87
C GLY A 498 30.52 -12.07 -2.33
N ALA A 499 29.34 -12.29 -2.91
CA ALA A 499 28.49 -13.44 -2.63
C ALA A 499 28.30 -14.26 -3.91
N THR A 500 28.47 -15.58 -3.79
CA THR A 500 28.15 -16.54 -4.87
C THR A 500 26.65 -16.76 -4.91
N ASP A 501 26.05 -16.70 -6.10
CA ASP A 501 24.63 -16.96 -6.36
C ASP A 501 23.63 -16.10 -5.57
N SER A 502 24.03 -14.90 -5.17
CA SER A 502 23.11 -13.92 -4.59
C SER A 502 22.82 -12.78 -5.57
N TYR A 503 21.52 -12.54 -5.76
CA TYR A 503 21.01 -11.66 -6.80
C TYR A 503 20.29 -10.45 -6.19
N MET A 504 20.37 -9.33 -6.91
CA MET A 504 19.82 -8.05 -6.46
C MET A 504 18.82 -7.50 -7.47
N SER A 505 17.69 -7.03 -6.94
CA SER A 505 16.75 -6.16 -7.67
C SER A 505 17.06 -4.71 -7.33
N VAL A 506 17.31 -3.87 -8.34
CA VAL A 506 17.71 -2.47 -8.18
C VAL A 506 16.58 -1.58 -8.70
N LYS A 507 16.08 -0.69 -7.84
CA LYS A 507 14.99 0.24 -8.16
C LYS A 507 15.30 1.64 -7.62
N ALA A 508 14.73 2.67 -8.22
CA ALA A 508 14.95 4.07 -7.85
C ALA A 508 13.64 4.78 -7.54
N LEU A 509 13.54 5.34 -6.32
CA LEU A 509 12.52 6.31 -5.95
C LEU A 509 12.93 7.69 -6.45
N ASN A 510 11.96 8.47 -6.92
CA ASN A 510 12.17 9.79 -7.49
C ASN A 510 11.43 10.90 -6.72
N GLU A 511 12.14 11.97 -6.37
CA GLU A 511 11.59 13.21 -5.79
C GLU A 511 11.60 14.30 -6.87
N TYR A 512 10.41 14.67 -7.35
CA TYR A 512 10.24 15.67 -8.42
C TYR A 512 10.00 17.09 -7.89
N ASP A 513 9.36 17.24 -6.73
CA ASP A 513 9.06 18.52 -6.09
C ASP A 513 9.31 18.43 -4.57
N PRO A 514 10.50 18.86 -4.10
CA PRO A 514 10.85 18.83 -2.69
C PRO A 514 9.98 19.80 -1.89
N LYS A 515 9.08 19.27 -1.05
CA LYS A 515 8.23 20.11 -0.20
C LYS A 515 9.06 20.63 1.00
N PRO A 516 8.81 21.85 1.52
CA PRO A 516 9.60 22.39 2.63
C PRO A 516 9.65 21.51 3.89
N ASN A 517 8.59 20.74 4.15
CA ASN A 517 8.50 19.81 5.28
C ASN A 517 8.88 18.36 4.91
N TYR A 518 9.20 18.10 3.64
CA TYR A 518 9.52 16.78 3.10
C TYR A 518 10.49 16.94 1.93
N ASN A 519 11.77 17.11 2.29
CA ASN A 519 12.89 17.30 1.37
C ASN A 519 13.98 16.27 1.71
N TRP A 520 14.29 15.39 0.75
CA TRP A 520 15.28 14.33 0.96
C TRP A 520 16.68 14.87 1.25
N ARG A 521 17.11 15.96 0.61
CA ARG A 521 18.44 16.56 0.88
C ARG A 521 18.63 17.02 2.32
N LEU A 522 17.53 17.32 3.04
CA LEU A 522 17.58 17.72 4.45
C LEU A 522 17.41 16.55 5.41
N HIS A 523 16.63 15.54 5.03
CA HIS A 523 16.15 14.51 5.96
C HIS A 523 16.69 13.10 5.70
N LEU A 524 17.27 12.82 4.53
CA LEU A 524 17.73 11.48 4.20
C LEU A 524 18.95 11.05 5.04
N GLU A 525 19.74 11.98 5.60
CA GLU A 525 20.83 11.59 6.53
C GLU A 525 20.32 11.35 7.95
N SER A 526 19.45 12.23 8.46
CA SER A 526 19.03 12.24 9.86
C SER A 526 17.77 11.40 10.15
N GLN A 527 16.91 11.18 9.15
CA GLN A 527 15.57 10.61 9.29
C GLN A 527 15.24 9.66 8.12
N ARG A 528 16.17 8.75 7.77
CA ARG A 528 15.99 7.75 6.71
C ARG A 528 14.66 6.99 6.79
N GLY A 529 14.32 6.51 7.99
CA GLY A 529 13.08 5.78 8.23
C GLY A 529 11.82 6.61 7.99
N ALA A 530 11.84 7.92 8.29
CA ALA A 530 10.71 8.81 8.03
C ALA A 530 10.56 9.13 6.54
N CYS A 531 11.68 9.27 5.82
CA CYS A 531 11.69 9.42 4.37
C CYS A 531 11.04 8.19 3.72
N LEU A 532 11.52 6.99 4.06
CA LEU A 532 10.97 5.73 3.57
C LEU A 532 9.50 5.54 3.95
N ALA A 533 9.10 5.83 5.20
CA ALA A 533 7.71 5.69 5.63
C ALA A 533 6.76 6.60 4.82
N THR A 534 7.24 7.78 4.43
CA THR A 534 6.47 8.67 3.56
C THR A 534 6.37 8.12 2.14
N GLU A 535 7.45 7.54 1.62
CA GLU A 535 7.44 6.89 0.31
C GLU A 535 6.57 5.63 0.27
N LEU A 536 6.58 4.83 1.34
CA LEU A 536 5.66 3.70 1.51
C LEU A 536 4.19 4.12 1.48
N LYS A 537 3.88 5.33 1.97
CA LYS A 537 2.53 5.88 1.90
C LYS A 537 2.21 6.45 0.53
N ASN A 538 3.13 7.16 -0.11
CA ASN A 538 2.88 7.88 -1.36
C ASN A 538 2.96 6.97 -2.60
N ASN A 539 3.73 5.90 -2.52
CA ASN A 539 4.08 5.01 -3.64
C ASN A 539 3.77 3.54 -3.30
N ALA A 540 2.67 3.28 -2.58
CA ALA A 540 2.37 1.96 -2.02
C ALA A 540 2.19 0.87 -3.09
N PHE A 541 1.56 1.21 -4.22
CA PHE A 541 1.37 0.30 -5.35
C PHE A 541 2.70 -0.01 -6.04
N LYS A 542 3.47 1.03 -6.40
CA LYS A 542 4.82 0.90 -7.00
C LYS A 542 5.76 0.03 -6.16
N LEU A 543 5.88 0.32 -4.87
CA LEU A 543 6.72 -0.45 -3.95
C LEU A 543 6.21 -1.89 -3.76
N GLY A 544 4.90 -2.10 -3.78
CA GLY A 544 4.30 -3.44 -3.80
C GLY A 544 4.71 -4.24 -5.03
N ARG A 545 4.64 -3.62 -6.22
CA ARG A 545 5.04 -4.26 -7.49
C ARG A 545 6.51 -4.64 -7.50
N TRP A 546 7.40 -3.70 -7.16
CA TRP A 546 8.85 -3.97 -7.11
C TRP A 546 9.21 -5.11 -6.16
N THR A 547 8.56 -5.14 -4.99
CA THR A 547 8.79 -6.21 -4.01
C THR A 547 8.30 -7.56 -4.54
N ALA A 548 7.13 -7.60 -5.18
CA ALA A 548 6.61 -8.82 -5.80
C ALA A 548 7.50 -9.32 -6.94
N GLN A 549 8.02 -8.42 -7.80
CA GLN A 549 9.00 -8.74 -8.83
C GLN A 549 10.26 -9.38 -8.23
N ALA A 550 10.86 -8.75 -7.22
CA ALA A 550 12.05 -9.27 -6.55
C ALA A 550 11.81 -10.64 -5.89
N LEU A 551 10.62 -10.87 -5.31
CA LEU A 551 10.24 -12.16 -4.72
C LEU A 551 10.06 -13.25 -5.78
N LEU A 552 9.40 -12.94 -6.92
CA LEU A 552 9.21 -13.86 -8.03
C LEU A 552 10.55 -14.23 -8.68
N ALA A 553 11.40 -13.22 -8.92
CA ALA A 553 12.76 -13.39 -9.45
C ALA A 553 13.68 -14.17 -8.51
N GLY A 554 13.35 -14.25 -7.22
CA GLY A 554 14.19 -14.89 -6.22
C GLY A 554 15.46 -14.09 -5.92
N CYS A 555 15.36 -12.76 -5.94
CA CYS A 555 16.44 -11.87 -5.49
C CYS A 555 16.48 -11.84 -3.96
N ASP A 556 17.64 -12.08 -3.36
CA ASP A 556 17.81 -12.03 -1.90
C ASP A 556 17.72 -10.61 -1.36
N THR A 557 18.14 -9.65 -2.18
CA THR A 557 18.27 -8.25 -1.79
C THR A 557 17.59 -7.33 -2.78
N MET A 558 16.89 -6.35 -2.23
CA MET A 558 16.35 -5.23 -2.98
C MET A 558 17.13 -3.96 -2.63
N LYS A 559 17.61 -3.27 -3.66
CA LYS A 559 18.32 -2.00 -3.55
C LYS A 559 17.40 -0.87 -3.98
N VAL A 560 17.25 0.13 -3.12
CA VAL A 560 16.44 1.32 -3.41
C VAL A 560 17.33 2.57 -3.44
N GLY A 561 17.42 3.20 -4.60
CA GLY A 561 18.04 4.51 -4.78
C GLY A 561 17.09 5.66 -4.47
N TYR A 562 17.60 6.74 -3.90
CA TYR A 562 16.88 8.00 -3.71
C TYR A 562 17.42 9.02 -4.71
N VAL A 563 16.62 9.32 -5.72
CA VAL A 563 16.98 10.19 -6.84
C VAL A 563 16.11 11.43 -6.80
N SER A 564 16.70 12.62 -6.81
CA SER A 564 15.95 13.88 -6.80
C SER A 564 16.33 14.71 -8.01
N ARG A 565 15.38 15.48 -8.55
CA ARG A 565 15.70 16.51 -9.56
C ARG A 565 16.76 17.45 -8.98
N GLN A 566 17.68 17.92 -9.82
CA GLN A 566 18.64 18.95 -9.42
C GLN A 566 17.94 20.29 -9.21
N HIS A 567 16.96 20.58 -10.08
CA HIS A 567 16.09 21.74 -9.94
C HIS A 567 14.63 21.30 -10.15
N PRO A 568 13.67 21.70 -9.29
CA PRO A 568 12.28 21.20 -9.38
C PRO A 568 11.58 21.46 -10.72
N LYS A 569 12.03 22.50 -11.45
CA LYS A 569 11.50 22.87 -12.78
C LYS A 569 12.24 22.22 -13.95
N ASP A 570 13.26 21.40 -13.68
CA ASP A 570 14.03 20.70 -14.70
C ASP A 570 13.79 19.19 -14.55
N PRO A 571 13.01 18.57 -15.44
CA PRO A 571 12.71 17.13 -15.38
C PRO A 571 13.84 16.27 -15.95
N TRP A 572 14.90 16.89 -16.49
CA TRP A 572 15.94 16.22 -17.26
C TRP A 572 17.22 15.98 -16.49
N SER A 573 17.44 16.74 -15.42
CA SER A 573 18.67 16.68 -14.61
C SER A 573 18.38 16.12 -13.22
N HIS A 574 18.95 14.96 -12.91
CA HIS A 574 18.78 14.28 -11.62
C HIS A 574 20.10 14.07 -10.88
N ALA A 575 20.01 13.82 -9.58
CA ALA A 575 21.13 13.44 -8.74
C ALA A 575 20.72 12.30 -7.78
N VAL A 576 21.60 11.32 -7.62
CA VAL A 576 21.47 10.24 -6.66
C VAL A 576 21.95 10.75 -5.30
N LEU A 577 21.03 10.83 -4.35
CA LEU A 577 21.29 11.35 -3.00
C LEU A 577 21.81 10.28 -2.04
N GLY A 578 21.49 9.02 -2.32
CA GLY A 578 21.88 7.88 -1.51
C GLY A 578 21.15 6.61 -1.92
N THR A 579 21.58 5.49 -1.35
CA THR A 579 20.98 4.18 -1.60
C THR A 579 20.68 3.48 -0.27
N GLN A 580 19.70 2.59 -0.26
CA GLN A 580 19.37 1.74 0.88
C GLN A 580 19.24 0.29 0.40
N THR A 581 19.75 -0.63 1.21
CA THR A 581 19.73 -2.06 0.96
C THR A 581 18.75 -2.72 1.91
N TYR A 582 17.89 -3.59 1.39
CA TYR A 582 17.00 -4.41 2.20
C TYR A 582 17.11 -5.87 1.77
N ALA A 583 17.04 -6.80 2.73
CA ALA A 583 16.67 -8.16 2.41
C ALA A 583 15.24 -8.15 1.84
N THR A 584 15.02 -8.81 0.70
CA THR A 584 13.74 -8.76 -0.01
C THR A 584 12.58 -9.20 0.87
N ASP A 585 12.77 -10.30 1.63
CA ASP A 585 11.76 -10.79 2.58
C ASP A 585 11.50 -9.81 3.72
N GLY A 586 12.54 -9.19 4.27
CA GLY A 586 12.39 -8.20 5.34
C GLY A 586 11.63 -6.95 4.88
N PHE A 587 11.87 -6.50 3.63
CA PHE A 587 11.11 -5.40 3.04
C PHE A 587 9.66 -5.79 2.77
N ALA A 588 9.41 -7.00 2.25
CA ALA A 588 8.07 -7.52 2.03
C ALA A 588 7.24 -7.54 3.31
N GLU A 589 7.82 -8.01 4.42
CA GLU A 589 7.19 -7.96 5.75
C GLU A 589 6.91 -6.53 6.20
N GLN A 590 7.87 -5.62 6.03
CA GLN A 590 7.72 -4.21 6.41
C GLN A 590 6.56 -3.52 5.69
N ILE A 591 6.32 -3.85 4.42
CA ILE A 591 5.22 -3.29 3.63
C ILE A 591 3.91 -4.09 3.76
N GLY A 592 3.88 -5.14 4.57
CA GLY A 592 2.71 -6.01 4.73
C GLY A 592 2.35 -6.80 3.47
N LEU A 593 3.34 -7.22 2.69
CA LEU A 593 3.19 -8.13 1.56
C LEU A 593 3.74 -9.51 1.95
N THR A 594 2.85 -10.50 2.09
CA THR A 594 3.25 -11.85 2.49
C THR A 594 3.23 -12.80 1.29
N ARG A 595 4.17 -13.74 1.21
CA ARG A 595 4.19 -14.78 0.15
C ARG A 595 2.89 -15.59 0.12
N ASN A 596 2.32 -15.89 1.28
CA ASN A 596 1.02 -16.57 1.40
C ASN A 596 -0.10 -15.79 0.71
N ASN A 597 -0.17 -14.47 0.88
CA ASN A 597 -1.18 -13.67 0.21
C ASN A 597 -0.88 -13.54 -1.29
N MET A 598 0.38 -13.27 -1.63
CA MET A 598 0.86 -13.11 -3.01
C MET A 598 0.44 -14.29 -3.90
N TYR A 599 0.81 -15.52 -3.52
CA TYR A 599 0.48 -16.71 -4.30
C TYR A 599 -1.01 -17.04 -4.26
N ALA A 600 -1.71 -16.71 -3.17
CA ALA A 600 -3.15 -16.94 -3.10
C ALA A 600 -3.95 -16.01 -4.02
N VAL A 601 -3.51 -14.77 -4.21
CA VAL A 601 -4.10 -13.85 -5.18
C VAL A 601 -3.92 -14.37 -6.60
N ILE A 602 -2.70 -14.77 -6.97
CA ILE A 602 -2.42 -15.37 -8.29
C ILE A 602 -3.27 -16.62 -8.50
N ARG A 603 -3.27 -17.54 -7.53
CA ARG A 603 -4.06 -18.78 -7.58
C ARG A 603 -5.55 -18.50 -7.78
N ASN A 604 -6.11 -17.56 -7.04
CA ASN A 604 -7.53 -17.24 -7.11
C ASN A 604 -7.95 -16.67 -8.48
N VAL A 605 -7.12 -15.82 -9.09
CA VAL A 605 -7.40 -15.27 -10.42
C VAL A 605 -7.30 -16.37 -11.48
N VAL A 606 -6.30 -17.24 -11.38
CA VAL A 606 -6.15 -18.40 -12.28
C VAL A 606 -7.36 -19.34 -12.18
N ASP A 607 -7.76 -19.75 -10.97
CA ASP A 607 -8.92 -20.62 -10.76
C ASP A 607 -10.21 -20.01 -11.34
N LEU A 608 -10.38 -18.68 -11.19
CA LEU A 608 -11.55 -17.96 -11.70
C LEU A 608 -11.62 -18.01 -13.23
N VAL A 609 -10.55 -17.62 -13.93
CA VAL A 609 -10.54 -17.59 -15.40
C VAL A 609 -10.59 -19.01 -15.97
N MET A 610 -9.96 -19.97 -15.29
CA MET A 610 -9.99 -21.38 -15.70
C MET A 610 -11.41 -21.96 -15.68
N SER A 611 -12.29 -21.48 -14.80
CA SER A 611 -13.68 -21.94 -14.70
C SER A 611 -14.59 -21.52 -15.87
N TRP A 612 -14.15 -20.56 -16.69
CA TRP A 612 -14.93 -20.05 -17.82
C TRP A 612 -14.58 -20.77 -19.13
N GLU A 613 -15.28 -20.46 -20.21
CA GLU A 613 -15.01 -21.05 -21.53
C GLU A 613 -13.71 -20.48 -22.14
N ASP A 614 -13.19 -21.11 -23.19
CA ASP A 614 -12.03 -20.59 -23.91
C ASP A 614 -12.40 -19.25 -24.58
N GLY A 615 -11.55 -18.24 -24.42
CA GLY A 615 -11.89 -16.86 -24.76
C GLY A 615 -10.81 -15.86 -24.37
N LYS A 616 -11.00 -14.60 -24.76
CA LYS A 616 -10.14 -13.47 -24.39
C LYS A 616 -10.83 -12.66 -23.29
N TYR A 617 -10.12 -12.37 -22.22
CA TYR A 617 -10.65 -11.69 -21.04
C TYR A 617 -9.83 -10.45 -20.70
N LEU A 618 -10.49 -9.42 -20.17
CA LEU A 618 -9.89 -8.16 -19.72
C LEU A 618 -10.14 -7.96 -18.23
N LEU A 619 -9.07 -7.96 -17.45
CA LEU A 619 -9.07 -7.60 -16.03
C LEU A 619 -8.84 -6.10 -15.91
N LEU A 620 -9.90 -5.33 -15.66
CA LEU A 620 -9.88 -3.87 -15.64
C LEU A 620 -10.12 -3.34 -14.23
N LYS A 621 -9.15 -2.63 -13.67
CA LYS A 621 -9.30 -1.97 -12.37
C LYS A 621 -10.09 -0.68 -12.53
N ASP A 622 -11.18 -0.53 -11.78
CA ASP A 622 -12.05 0.65 -11.84
C ASP A 622 -11.32 1.89 -11.27
N PRO A 623 -11.27 3.03 -11.98
CA PRO A 623 -10.57 4.24 -11.51
C PRO A 623 -11.22 4.86 -10.26
N THR A 624 -12.54 4.71 -10.09
CA THR A 624 -13.32 5.34 -9.03
C THR A 624 -13.58 4.45 -7.82
N LYS A 625 -13.76 3.15 -8.05
CA LYS A 625 -14.08 2.15 -7.03
C LYS A 625 -12.89 1.22 -6.84
N SER A 626 -12.63 0.80 -5.61
CA SER A 626 -11.60 -0.21 -5.32
C SER A 626 -12.08 -1.62 -5.67
N MET A 627 -12.33 -1.87 -6.96
CA MET A 627 -12.80 -3.13 -7.51
C MET A 627 -12.14 -3.43 -8.85
N LEU A 628 -12.00 -4.72 -9.14
CA LEU A 628 -11.55 -5.28 -10.40
C LEU A 628 -12.77 -5.81 -11.15
N ARG A 629 -12.96 -5.37 -12.39
CA ARG A 629 -14.01 -5.85 -13.29
C ARG A 629 -13.39 -6.72 -14.35
N ILE A 630 -13.95 -7.91 -14.54
CA ILE A 630 -13.44 -8.87 -15.53
C ILE A 630 -14.48 -8.97 -16.63
N HIS A 631 -14.08 -8.61 -17.84
CA HIS A 631 -14.91 -8.67 -19.03
C HIS A 631 -14.42 -9.78 -19.94
N GLU A 632 -15.34 -10.45 -20.61
CA GLU A 632 -15.06 -11.21 -21.82
C GLU A 632 -15.09 -10.24 -23.01
N ILE A 633 -14.06 -10.28 -23.84
CA ILE A 633 -13.88 -9.38 -24.97
C ILE A 633 -13.72 -10.20 -26.27
N PRO A 634 -14.19 -9.67 -27.42
CA PRO A 634 -13.89 -10.25 -28.72
C PRO A 634 -12.39 -10.43 -28.98
N TRP A 635 -12.01 -11.47 -29.73
CA TRP A 635 -10.59 -11.81 -29.99
C TRP A 635 -9.82 -10.71 -30.73
N ASP A 636 -10.51 -10.01 -31.63
CA ASP A 636 -10.07 -8.86 -32.43
C ASP A 636 -9.92 -7.57 -31.61
N THR A 637 -10.42 -7.53 -30.36
CA THR A 637 -10.25 -6.36 -29.50
C THR A 637 -8.76 -6.13 -29.22
N PHE A 638 -8.28 -4.91 -29.52
CA PHE A 638 -6.88 -4.46 -29.48
C PHE A 638 -5.97 -4.97 -30.61
N ALA A 639 -6.46 -5.76 -31.57
CA ALA A 639 -5.64 -6.15 -32.73
C ALA A 639 -5.41 -4.98 -33.71
N GLU A 640 -6.32 -4.01 -33.75
CA GLU A 640 -6.20 -2.81 -34.61
C GLU A 640 -5.25 -1.75 -34.02
N GLU A 641 -4.93 -1.79 -32.72
CA GLU A 641 -3.96 -0.85 -32.12
C GLU A 641 -2.52 -1.16 -32.59
N ASP A 642 -2.26 -2.38 -33.08
CA ASP A 642 -0.94 -2.81 -33.58
C ASP A 642 -0.70 -2.40 -35.06
N ASP A 643 -1.75 -2.14 -35.84
CA ASP A 643 -1.65 -1.75 -37.26
C ASP A 643 -1.55 -0.22 -37.47
N ASP A 644 -1.94 0.59 -36.47
CA ASP A 644 -1.91 2.07 -36.54
C ASP A 644 -0.50 2.66 -36.27
N GLU A 645 0.52 1.82 -36.00
CA GLU A 645 1.93 2.25 -35.89
C GLU A 645 2.66 2.38 -37.25
N ASP A 646 2.00 2.03 -38.37
CA ASP A 646 2.54 2.18 -39.75
C ASP A 646 1.78 3.23 -40.61
N ASP A 647 1.05 4.15 -39.97
CA ASP A 647 0.53 5.34 -40.66
C ASP A 647 1.63 6.41 -40.71
N GLY A 648 2.45 6.26 -41.75
CA GLY A 648 3.66 7.04 -42.03
C GLY A 648 3.56 8.53 -41.73
N GLU A 649 4.60 9.02 -41.03
CA GLU A 649 4.99 10.42 -41.10
C GLU A 649 5.13 10.78 -42.58
N ALA A 650 4.16 11.51 -43.12
CA ALA A 650 4.36 12.25 -44.35
C ALA A 650 5.49 13.25 -44.06
N GLU A 651 6.71 12.88 -44.45
CA GLU A 651 7.83 13.79 -44.58
C GLU A 651 7.36 14.97 -45.45
N ASP A 652 7.02 16.09 -44.81
CA ASP A 652 6.89 17.37 -45.48
C ASP A 652 8.32 17.76 -45.92
N ASP A 653 8.74 17.25 -47.07
CA ASP A 653 9.92 17.68 -47.82
C ASP A 653 9.73 19.17 -48.18
N GLN A 654 10.10 20.05 -47.25
CA GLN A 654 10.31 21.46 -47.56
C GLN A 654 11.62 21.55 -48.36
N GLU A 655 11.51 21.69 -49.68
CA GLU A 655 12.65 22.07 -50.52
C GLU A 655 13.28 23.36 -49.96
N LEU A 656 14.47 23.21 -49.38
CA LEU A 656 15.34 24.30 -48.98
C LEU A 656 16.18 24.72 -50.19
N ASP A 657 16.38 26.03 -50.38
CA ASP A 657 17.32 26.51 -51.39
C ASP A 657 18.79 26.23 -50.99
N GLU A 658 19.75 26.49 -51.90
CA GLU A 658 21.19 26.26 -51.65
C GLU A 658 21.74 27.04 -50.43
N ASP A 659 20.98 28.00 -49.89
CA ASP A 659 21.30 28.79 -48.71
C ASP A 659 20.51 28.37 -47.45
N GLY A 660 19.70 27.30 -47.52
CA GLY A 660 19.00 26.69 -46.38
C GLY A 660 17.71 27.39 -45.95
N ASN A 661 17.06 28.17 -46.83
CA ASN A 661 15.78 28.81 -46.54
C ASN A 661 14.59 28.10 -47.21
N ALA A 662 13.46 28.05 -46.51
CA ALA A 662 12.22 27.45 -47.01
C ALA A 662 11.57 28.32 -48.12
N VAL A 663 11.28 27.72 -49.28
CA VAL A 663 10.66 28.39 -50.42
C VAL A 663 9.14 28.54 -50.18
N PRO A 664 8.56 29.76 -50.20
CA PRO A 664 7.13 29.94 -49.97
C PRO A 664 6.30 29.46 -51.17
N GLN A 665 5.53 28.39 -50.99
CA GLN A 665 4.57 27.93 -52.00
C GLN A 665 3.47 28.99 -52.22
N ARG A 666 3.23 29.34 -53.50
CA ARG A 666 2.15 30.26 -53.88
C ARG A 666 0.80 29.52 -53.86
N PRO A 667 -0.25 30.10 -53.28
CA PRO A 667 -1.56 29.47 -53.27
C PRO A 667 -2.19 29.52 -54.67
N ALA A 668 -2.72 28.38 -55.12
CA ALA A 668 -3.59 28.25 -56.29
C ALA A 668 -5.05 28.55 -55.94
#